data_AF-A0A954W2E9-F1
#
_entry.id   AF-A0A954W2E9-F1
#
_cell.length_a   1.000
_cell.length_b   1.000
_cell.length_c   1.000
_cell.angle_alpha   90.00
_cell.angle_beta   90.00
_cell.angle_gamma   90.00
#
_symmetry.space_group_name_H-M   'P 1'
#
loop_
_entity.id
_entity.type
_entity.pdbx_description
1 polymer ?
#
loop_
_entity_poly.entity_id
_entity_poly.type
_entity_poly.pdbx_seq_one_letter_code
_entity_poly.pdbx_strand_id
1 'polypeptide(L)'
;WFNQADLVYAFQQGQYESGLPADWSQGDWDGAPREGDQPPVGDGLFNSVDLVRAFTAGNYRRGPYDEAAGEPLDGLAPFSRGNQSDTGLVYDSQTGGLRFESNHLINSVSLFSAAGIFTGTGPAPLHPFDVGNDNNELFRLVPSGATSISYGWIARPGLTLDELYDDLLIEGSRFDGGGLGEVTLKVCDFCVASDFAVERLLESQRAVTLTYAADTGEIAIESHSSAHITAIELTSDSGIFIGERPTGLDSQFDAVTESKLLWYSHFAHHRPRAGSQFSFGSVAKTGLSLETLQSDLHLRGFFAGSSAFGEVTIVVCEDCIDFEQLQPFEPGNEPFMAGDSNDDFYFMPGDIVLAFQAGEFEDTLAGNSEWIEGDWSDDGEFDSVDLIAAISSNAYGIGAYNEAATPLPLDERFPITMSGDGDVVITYDQSNGDVDIVSTVPLTTFYLHSASAYFEYDDSTTLLNVSGGHHFFRLTPEGQVESHFPGALPANMDVMTLVEDLTVNGSRFQGGDLGNVVLHCRGCQESVAGDLNNDTKVDAVDIDLLCLAIRNQDDDEQFDLDLDGNIDERDQTYLIESILGTVIGDVDLDGIFDSSDLVRLFQSATYENPDVVAGWSTGDWNCDQRFDSADLVMAFSANGYSYEARMPGQTRQLQLTDLALKDNTLRFVRKTRSPSQQEFWNE
;
A
#
# COMPACT_ATOMS: atom_id res chain seq x y z
N TRP A 1 -32.02 -4.14 -4.87
CA TRP A 1 -30.88 -3.49 -4.21
C TRP A 1 -29.87 -3.23 -5.31
N PHE A 2 -29.26 -2.04 -5.37
CA PHE A 2 -28.16 -1.79 -6.30
C PHE A 2 -26.92 -1.52 -5.44
N ASN A 3 -26.01 -2.48 -5.37
CA ASN A 3 -24.82 -2.46 -4.53
C ASN A 3 -23.60 -2.98 -5.30
N GLN A 4 -22.48 -3.17 -4.60
CA GLN A 4 -21.23 -3.62 -5.20
C GLN A 4 -21.33 -5.01 -5.85
N ALA A 5 -22.16 -5.92 -5.31
CA ALA A 5 -22.35 -7.24 -5.89
C ALA A 5 -23.11 -7.17 -7.23
N ASP A 6 -24.08 -6.26 -7.34
CA ASP A 6 -24.81 -6.03 -8.60
C ASP A 6 -23.87 -5.47 -9.69
N LEU A 7 -22.93 -4.60 -9.30
CA LEU A 7 -21.90 -4.08 -10.19
C LEU A 7 -20.99 -5.18 -10.72
N VAL A 8 -20.44 -6.00 -9.81
CA VAL A 8 -19.57 -7.14 -10.15
C VAL A 8 -20.32 -8.13 -11.04
N TYR A 9 -21.59 -8.41 -10.75
CA TYR A 9 -22.42 -9.33 -11.56
C TYR A 9 -22.60 -8.82 -12.99
N ALA A 10 -22.85 -7.52 -13.19
CA ALA A 10 -22.97 -6.91 -14.52
C ALA A 10 -21.65 -6.98 -15.31
N PHE A 11 -20.51 -6.66 -14.67
CA PHE A 11 -19.19 -6.79 -15.31
C PHE A 11 -18.85 -8.23 -15.70
N GLN A 12 -19.23 -9.21 -14.88
CA GLN A 12 -19.03 -10.63 -15.16
C GLN A 12 -19.82 -11.13 -16.39
N GLN A 13 -20.86 -10.41 -16.83
CA GLN A 13 -21.55 -10.75 -18.08
C GLN A 13 -20.70 -10.40 -19.32
N GLY A 14 -19.58 -9.66 -19.16
CA GLY A 14 -18.65 -9.35 -20.25
C GLY A 14 -19.21 -8.41 -21.30
N GLN A 15 -20.25 -7.64 -20.97
CA GLN A 15 -20.94 -6.77 -21.91
C GLN A 15 -20.48 -5.31 -21.87
N TYR A 16 -19.69 -4.92 -20.86
CA TYR A 16 -19.18 -3.56 -20.73
C TYR A 16 -18.33 -3.16 -21.93
N GLU A 17 -18.70 -2.08 -22.61
CA GLU A 17 -18.04 -1.54 -23.81
C GLU A 17 -17.89 -2.55 -24.97
N SER A 18 -18.62 -3.68 -24.91
CA SER A 18 -18.53 -4.75 -25.91
C SER A 18 -19.34 -4.47 -27.19
N GLY A 19 -20.27 -3.51 -27.13
CA GLY A 19 -21.28 -3.27 -28.16
C GLY A 19 -22.34 -4.38 -28.30
N LEU A 20 -22.31 -5.40 -27.43
CA LEU A 20 -23.34 -6.44 -27.37
C LEU A 20 -24.59 -5.92 -26.65
N PRO A 21 -25.80 -6.39 -27.03
CA PRO A 21 -27.02 -6.00 -26.34
C PRO A 21 -26.98 -6.40 -24.86
N ALA A 22 -27.22 -5.43 -23.99
CA ALA A 22 -27.35 -5.60 -22.55
C ALA A 22 -28.78 -5.30 -22.11
N ASP A 23 -29.27 -6.05 -21.13
CA ASP A 23 -30.45 -5.67 -20.36
C ASP A 23 -30.07 -5.10 -18.99
N TRP A 24 -31.07 -4.67 -18.22
CA TRP A 24 -30.86 -4.07 -16.90
C TRP A 24 -30.03 -4.95 -15.94
N SER A 25 -30.16 -6.28 -16.02
CA SER A 25 -29.38 -7.21 -15.18
C SER A 25 -27.94 -7.38 -15.65
N GLN A 26 -27.63 -6.91 -16.85
CA GLN A 26 -26.34 -7.00 -17.49
C GLN A 26 -25.62 -5.65 -17.62
N GLY A 27 -26.25 -4.55 -17.17
CA GLY A 27 -25.60 -3.25 -17.02
C GLY A 27 -26.22 -2.07 -17.78
N ASP A 28 -27.30 -2.27 -18.54
CA ASP A 28 -28.04 -1.19 -19.23
C ASP A 28 -28.86 -0.36 -18.22
N TRP A 29 -28.20 0.59 -17.55
CA TRP A 29 -28.72 1.37 -16.42
C TRP A 29 -29.02 2.82 -16.74
N ASP A 30 -28.67 3.29 -17.94
CA ASP A 30 -28.94 4.65 -18.35
C ASP A 30 -30.45 4.96 -18.48
N GLY A 31 -31.29 3.92 -18.51
CA GLY A 31 -32.74 3.97 -18.43
C GLY A 31 -33.34 4.16 -17.03
N ALA A 32 -32.57 4.32 -15.94
CA ALA A 32 -33.06 4.24 -14.57
C ALA A 32 -34.38 5.01 -14.26
N PRO A 33 -35.42 4.37 -13.69
CA PRO A 33 -36.68 5.04 -13.37
C PRO A 33 -36.52 6.06 -12.23
N ARG A 34 -37.42 7.06 -12.21
CA ARG A 34 -37.77 7.77 -10.96
C ARG A 34 -38.64 6.83 -10.11
N GLU A 35 -38.52 6.93 -8.78
CA GLU A 35 -39.18 6.08 -7.78
C GLU A 35 -40.63 5.68 -8.15
N GLY A 36 -40.88 4.39 -8.44
CA GLY A 36 -42.22 3.80 -8.58
C GLY A 36 -42.66 3.22 -9.94
N ASP A 37 -41.88 3.34 -11.02
CA ASP A 37 -42.22 2.80 -12.36
C ASP A 37 -41.38 1.56 -12.77
N GLN A 38 -41.87 0.75 -13.71
CA GLN A 38 -41.05 -0.30 -14.37
C GLN A 38 -39.82 0.36 -15.02
N PRO A 39 -38.63 -0.26 -14.95
CA PRO A 39 -37.42 0.33 -15.52
C PRO A 39 -37.65 0.62 -17.02
N PRO A 40 -37.50 1.88 -17.46
CA PRO A 40 -37.44 2.22 -18.87
C PRO A 40 -36.41 1.35 -19.58
N VAL A 41 -36.68 1.05 -20.86
CA VAL A 41 -35.68 0.44 -21.73
C VAL A 41 -34.53 1.45 -21.84
N GLY A 42 -33.32 1.07 -21.42
CA GLY A 42 -32.12 1.88 -21.65
C GLY A 42 -31.74 1.88 -23.12
N ASP A 43 -30.53 2.31 -23.44
CA ASP A 43 -30.06 2.27 -24.83
C ASP A 43 -29.75 0.85 -25.33
N GLY A 44 -29.80 -0.14 -24.44
CA GLY A 44 -29.62 -1.55 -24.70
C GLY A 44 -28.15 -1.95 -24.79
N LEU A 45 -27.25 -1.13 -24.28
CA LEU A 45 -25.82 -1.38 -24.17
C LEU A 45 -25.39 -1.24 -22.70
N PHE A 46 -24.24 -1.83 -22.34
CA PHE A 46 -23.60 -1.57 -21.07
C PHE A 46 -22.30 -0.82 -21.34
N ASN A 47 -22.24 0.46 -21.01
CA ASN A 47 -21.12 1.36 -21.27
C ASN A 47 -20.93 2.38 -20.13
N SER A 48 -19.96 3.26 -20.28
CA SER A 48 -19.65 4.32 -19.30
C SER A 48 -20.84 5.21 -18.91
N VAL A 49 -21.80 5.46 -19.82
CA VAL A 49 -23.00 6.27 -19.54
C VAL A 49 -23.88 5.60 -18.49
N ASP A 50 -24.00 4.27 -18.52
CA ASP A 50 -24.78 3.49 -17.56
C ASP A 50 -24.24 3.63 -16.14
N LEU A 51 -22.91 3.55 -16.00
CA LEU A 51 -22.23 3.72 -14.72
C LEU A 51 -22.45 5.12 -14.17
N VAL A 52 -22.21 6.15 -15.00
CA VAL A 52 -22.41 7.55 -14.61
C VAL A 52 -23.85 7.79 -14.19
N ARG A 53 -24.85 7.25 -14.92
CA ARG A 53 -26.26 7.42 -14.55
C ARG A 53 -26.64 6.64 -13.29
N ALA A 54 -26.15 5.42 -13.12
CA ALA A 54 -26.42 4.63 -11.92
C ALA A 54 -25.85 5.31 -10.66
N PHE A 55 -24.66 5.90 -10.75
CA PHE A 55 -24.06 6.67 -9.65
C PHE A 55 -24.72 8.03 -9.44
N THR A 56 -24.99 8.78 -10.50
CA THR A 56 -25.60 10.12 -10.43
C THR A 56 -27.04 10.06 -9.91
N ALA A 57 -27.77 8.98 -10.19
CA ALA A 57 -29.12 8.76 -9.64
C ALA A 57 -29.12 8.53 -8.12
N GLY A 58 -27.96 8.35 -7.48
CA GLY A 58 -27.84 8.16 -6.03
C GLY A 58 -28.49 6.87 -5.52
N ASN A 59 -28.70 5.89 -6.41
CA ASN A 59 -29.36 4.63 -6.10
C ASN A 59 -28.38 3.54 -5.63
N TYR A 60 -27.07 3.78 -5.80
CA TYR A 60 -26.03 2.91 -5.26
C TYR A 60 -26.10 2.90 -3.72
N ARG A 61 -26.31 1.72 -3.15
CA ARG A 61 -26.44 1.41 -1.71
C ARG A 61 -27.68 1.95 -0.99
N ARG A 62 -28.75 2.35 -1.70
CA ARG A 62 -30.07 2.61 -1.09
C ARG A 62 -31.02 1.42 -1.31
N GLY A 63 -31.47 0.74 -0.24
CA GLY A 63 -32.52 -0.30 -0.33
C GLY A 63 -33.94 0.28 -0.21
N PRO A 64 -35.04 -0.51 -0.35
CA PRO A 64 -35.26 -1.67 -1.21
C PRO A 64 -36.20 -1.35 -2.41
N TYR A 65 -36.13 -2.18 -3.45
CA TYR A 65 -37.22 -2.41 -4.40
C TYR A 65 -37.55 -3.91 -4.30
N ASP A 66 -38.78 -4.27 -3.92
CA ASP A 66 -39.26 -5.65 -3.92
C ASP A 66 -40.74 -5.69 -4.29
N GLU A 67 -41.09 -6.48 -5.29
CA GLU A 67 -42.23 -7.40 -5.23
C GLU A 67 -41.90 -8.64 -6.08
N ALA A 68 -41.04 -9.54 -5.59
CA ALA A 68 -41.02 -11.00 -5.79
C ALA A 68 -39.61 -11.62 -5.95
N ALA A 69 -38.79 -11.62 -4.91
CA ALA A 69 -37.79 -12.70 -4.73
C ALA A 69 -37.47 -12.89 -3.25
N GLY A 70 -38.09 -13.88 -2.61
CA GLY A 70 -37.75 -14.31 -1.27
C GLY A 70 -36.60 -15.32 -1.29
N GLU A 71 -35.45 -14.95 -0.75
CA GLU A 71 -34.45 -15.82 -0.08
C GLU A 71 -33.62 -14.95 0.91
N PRO A 72 -33.05 -15.51 2.00
CA PRO A 72 -32.54 -14.73 3.14
C PRO A 72 -31.12 -14.14 2.95
N LEU A 73 -30.89 -13.00 3.63
CA LEU A 73 -29.69 -12.16 3.67
C LEU A 73 -28.48 -12.88 4.31
N ASP A 74 -27.31 -12.82 3.66
CA ASP A 74 -26.04 -13.44 4.11
C ASP A 74 -24.93 -12.39 4.38
N GLY A 75 -25.30 -11.26 5.00
CA GLY A 75 -24.38 -10.14 5.31
C GLY A 75 -24.31 -9.72 6.78
N LEU A 76 -25.07 -10.36 7.66
CA LEU A 76 -25.06 -10.05 9.09
C LEU A 76 -23.93 -10.83 9.76
N ALA A 77 -22.97 -10.14 10.36
CA ALA A 77 -21.98 -10.78 11.21
C ALA A 77 -22.64 -11.17 12.54
N PRO A 78 -22.90 -12.47 12.83
CA PRO A 78 -23.36 -12.85 14.15
C PRO A 78 -22.25 -12.55 15.16
N PHE A 79 -22.66 -12.03 16.29
CA PHE A 79 -21.78 -11.92 17.45
C PHE A 79 -21.44 -13.31 18.00
N SER A 80 -20.16 -13.56 18.28
CA SER A 80 -19.74 -14.73 19.03
C SER A 80 -19.35 -14.40 20.46
N ARG A 81 -19.78 -15.28 21.37
CA ARG A 81 -19.26 -15.40 22.73
C ARG A 81 -18.14 -16.44 22.71
N GLY A 82 -16.95 -16.09 22.24
CA GLY A 82 -15.88 -17.08 22.02
C GLY A 82 -14.54 -16.48 21.59
N ASN A 83 -13.52 -17.34 21.45
CA ASN A 83 -12.10 -17.01 21.21
C ASN A 83 -11.86 -15.94 20.13
N GLN A 84 -10.75 -15.21 20.28
CA GLN A 84 -10.22 -14.17 19.38
C GLN A 84 -10.62 -14.41 17.92
N SER A 85 -11.62 -13.66 17.44
CA SER A 85 -11.77 -13.45 16.01
C SER A 85 -10.79 -12.37 15.56
N ASP A 86 -10.51 -12.33 14.26
CA ASP A 86 -9.63 -11.34 13.65
C ASP A 86 -10.21 -9.91 13.70
N THR A 87 -11.45 -9.74 14.18
CA THR A 87 -12.15 -8.46 14.22
C THR A 87 -12.96 -8.33 15.50
N GLY A 88 -12.83 -7.22 16.23
CA GLY A 88 -13.51 -7.01 17.50
C GLY A 88 -13.97 -5.58 17.76
N LEU A 89 -15.11 -5.45 18.44
CA LEU A 89 -15.60 -4.18 18.99
C LEU A 89 -15.30 -4.16 20.50
N VAL A 90 -14.58 -3.14 20.93
CA VAL A 90 -14.21 -2.89 22.32
C VAL A 90 -15.05 -1.74 22.86
N TYR A 91 -15.75 -1.99 23.97
CA TYR A 91 -16.58 -1.01 24.67
C TYR A 91 -16.06 -0.77 26.09
N ASP A 92 -15.90 0.51 26.44
CA ASP A 92 -15.52 0.95 27.78
C ASP A 92 -16.78 1.26 28.61
N SER A 93 -17.04 0.42 29.61
CA SER A 93 -18.24 0.48 30.46
C SER A 93 -18.33 1.73 31.32
N GLN A 94 -17.21 2.40 31.60
CA GLN A 94 -17.21 3.57 32.46
C GLN A 94 -17.40 4.87 31.69
N THR A 95 -16.83 4.93 30.49
CA THR A 95 -16.80 6.15 29.68
C THR A 95 -17.81 6.14 28.53
N GLY A 96 -18.29 4.97 28.12
CA GLY A 96 -19.08 4.84 26.89
C GLY A 96 -18.23 4.86 25.61
N GLY A 97 -16.91 4.67 25.75
CA GLY A 97 -15.97 4.62 24.63
C GLY A 97 -16.18 3.40 23.73
N LEU A 98 -16.18 3.60 22.41
CA LEU A 98 -16.22 2.52 21.42
C LEU A 98 -14.98 2.54 20.53
N ARG A 99 -14.37 1.37 20.34
CA ARG A 99 -13.24 1.15 19.43
C ARG A 99 -13.42 -0.15 18.68
N PHE A 100 -13.23 -0.12 17.37
CA PHE A 100 -13.21 -1.29 16.52
C PHE A 100 -11.77 -1.64 16.17
N GLU A 101 -11.41 -2.92 16.21
CA GLU A 101 -10.07 -3.46 15.97
C GLU A 101 -10.15 -4.62 14.99
N SER A 102 -9.20 -4.73 14.07
CA SER A 102 -9.12 -5.79 13.06
C SER A 102 -7.67 -6.14 12.73
N ASN A 103 -7.37 -7.41 12.51
CA ASN A 103 -6.08 -7.87 11.96
C ASN A 103 -5.95 -7.61 10.45
N HIS A 104 -7.05 -7.19 9.81
CA HIS A 104 -7.11 -6.77 8.40
C HIS A 104 -7.39 -5.28 8.28
N LEU A 105 -6.94 -4.66 7.19
CA LEU A 105 -7.29 -3.28 6.85
C LEU A 105 -8.81 -3.16 6.67
N ILE A 106 -9.42 -2.21 7.38
CA ILE A 106 -10.86 -1.98 7.36
C ILE A 106 -11.18 -0.93 6.31
N ASN A 107 -12.22 -1.16 5.51
CA ASN A 107 -12.72 -0.18 4.54
C ASN A 107 -13.91 0.62 5.11
N SER A 108 -14.85 -0.07 5.75
CA SER A 108 -16.04 0.56 6.34
C SER A 108 -16.56 -0.20 7.55
N VAL A 109 -17.11 0.51 8.53
CA VAL A 109 -17.86 -0.08 9.66
C VAL A 109 -19.10 0.76 9.98
N SER A 110 -20.25 0.10 10.01
CA SER A 110 -21.54 0.62 10.47
C SER A 110 -21.93 -0.07 11.78
N LEU A 111 -22.35 0.71 12.78
CA LEU A 111 -22.92 0.23 14.03
C LEU A 111 -24.36 0.71 14.15
N PHE A 112 -25.30 -0.20 14.27
CA PHE A 112 -26.71 0.09 14.48
C PHE A 112 -27.11 -0.29 15.90
N SER A 113 -27.96 0.52 16.54
CA SER A 113 -28.49 0.30 17.87
C SER A 113 -30.02 0.32 17.83
N ALA A 114 -30.67 -0.77 18.24
CA ALA A 114 -32.13 -0.87 18.25
C ALA A 114 -32.79 0.02 19.34
N ALA A 115 -32.08 0.30 20.43
CA ALA A 115 -32.54 1.03 21.60
C ALA A 115 -31.96 2.44 21.70
N GLY A 116 -31.18 2.89 20.72
CA GLY A 116 -30.53 4.20 20.70
C GLY A 116 -29.53 4.36 21.83
N ILE A 117 -28.62 3.41 22.01
CA ILE A 117 -27.59 3.45 23.06
C ILE A 117 -26.51 4.49 22.77
N PHE A 118 -26.45 5.04 21.56
CA PHE A 118 -25.54 6.12 21.22
C PHE A 118 -26.07 7.43 21.81
N THR A 119 -25.51 7.81 22.96
CA THR A 119 -25.91 8.99 23.73
C THR A 119 -25.12 10.24 23.35
N GLY A 120 -24.06 10.08 22.57
CA GLY A 120 -23.20 11.19 22.20
C GLY A 120 -23.83 12.11 21.16
N THR A 121 -24.00 13.38 21.52
CA THR A 121 -23.26 14.40 20.77
C THR A 121 -21.79 14.05 20.96
N GLY A 122 -21.18 13.27 20.05
CA GLY A 122 -19.75 12.97 20.14
C GLY A 122 -18.93 14.27 20.25
N PRO A 123 -17.61 14.25 20.52
CA PRO A 123 -16.79 15.41 20.18
C PRO A 123 -17.07 15.75 18.71
N ALA A 124 -17.78 16.86 18.47
CA ALA A 124 -18.50 17.08 17.22
C ALA A 124 -17.98 18.29 16.42
N PRO A 125 -18.11 18.25 15.08
CA PRO A 125 -18.63 17.11 14.34
C PRO A 125 -17.49 16.17 13.94
N LEU A 126 -17.63 14.92 14.38
CA LEU A 126 -17.41 13.78 13.50
C LEU A 126 -18.05 14.11 12.13
N HIS A 127 -17.41 13.74 11.03
CA HIS A 127 -17.78 14.12 9.67
C HIS A 127 -19.32 13.94 9.44
N PRO A 128 -19.99 14.66 8.53
CA PRO A 128 -21.43 14.48 8.23
C PRO A 128 -21.88 13.04 7.88
N PHE A 129 -20.97 12.07 7.87
CA PHE A 129 -21.23 10.65 7.66
C PHE A 129 -21.19 9.80 8.94
N ASP A 130 -20.93 10.34 10.14
CA ASP A 130 -20.53 9.50 11.28
C ASP A 130 -21.62 9.17 12.32
N VAL A 131 -22.73 9.91 12.37
CA VAL A 131 -23.91 9.58 13.20
C VAL A 131 -25.17 9.83 12.37
N GLY A 132 -25.96 8.79 12.14
CA GLY A 132 -27.26 8.90 11.51
C GLY A 132 -28.17 9.87 12.28
N ASN A 133 -29.09 10.53 11.57
CA ASN A 133 -29.95 11.60 12.12
C ASN A 133 -30.90 11.14 13.26
N ASP A 134 -30.94 9.85 13.59
CA ASP A 134 -31.84 9.24 14.57
C ASP A 134 -31.15 8.71 15.83
N ASN A 135 -29.83 8.96 16.02
CA ASN A 135 -29.01 8.44 17.12
C ASN A 135 -28.95 6.90 17.21
N ASN A 136 -29.39 6.18 16.17
CA ASN A 136 -29.40 4.72 16.15
C ASN A 136 -28.34 4.15 15.22
N GLU A 137 -27.67 4.96 14.41
CA GLU A 137 -26.68 4.50 13.46
C GLU A 137 -25.38 5.31 13.59
N LEU A 138 -24.26 4.62 13.55
CA LEU A 138 -22.94 5.18 13.38
C LEU A 138 -22.34 4.57 12.14
N PHE A 139 -21.74 5.39 11.30
CA PHE A 139 -21.03 4.91 10.12
C PHE A 139 -19.62 5.48 10.13
N ARG A 140 -18.65 4.77 9.57
CA ARG A 140 -17.33 5.33 9.34
C ARG A 140 -16.68 4.67 8.13
N LEU A 141 -16.28 5.52 7.18
CA LEU A 141 -15.36 5.14 6.10
C LEU A 141 -13.92 5.31 6.57
N VAL A 142 -13.05 4.42 6.11
CA VAL A 142 -11.63 4.45 6.43
C VAL A 142 -10.83 4.53 5.12
N PRO A 143 -10.54 5.74 4.63
CA PRO A 143 -9.97 5.95 3.30
C PRO A 143 -8.59 5.30 3.09
N SER A 144 -7.83 5.07 4.16
CA SER A 144 -6.46 4.56 4.11
C SER A 144 -6.26 3.17 4.74
N GLY A 145 -7.34 2.41 4.96
CA GLY A 145 -7.24 1.02 5.41
C GLY A 145 -6.69 0.84 6.85
N ALA A 146 -7.21 1.53 7.85
CA ALA A 146 -6.77 1.33 9.24
C ALA A 146 -7.16 -0.05 9.80
N THR A 147 -6.32 -0.61 10.66
CA THR A 147 -6.62 -1.82 11.47
C THR A 147 -7.41 -1.50 12.75
N SER A 148 -7.60 -0.22 13.08
CA SER A 148 -8.32 0.21 14.27
C SER A 148 -9.04 1.53 14.05
N ILE A 149 -10.28 1.63 14.53
CA ILE A 149 -11.15 2.81 14.42
C ILE A 149 -11.68 3.16 15.81
N SER A 150 -11.42 4.36 16.31
CA SER A 150 -11.96 4.84 17.59
C SER A 150 -13.12 5.79 17.36
N TYR A 151 -14.29 5.49 17.92
CA TYR A 151 -15.49 6.33 17.81
C TYR A 151 -15.63 7.32 18.98
N GLY A 152 -14.72 7.31 19.94
CA GLY A 152 -14.80 8.14 21.14
C GLY A 152 -15.92 7.71 22.11
N TRP A 153 -16.32 8.61 23.02
CA TRP A 153 -17.31 8.37 24.08
C TRP A 153 -18.74 8.61 23.62
N ILE A 154 -19.21 7.75 22.72
CA ILE A 154 -20.49 7.95 22.04
C ILE A 154 -21.61 7.03 22.53
N ALA A 155 -21.30 5.92 23.20
CA ALA A 155 -22.31 5.04 23.78
C ALA A 155 -22.64 5.45 25.22
N ARG A 156 -23.81 5.08 25.71
CA ARG A 156 -24.21 5.28 27.11
C ARG A 156 -23.22 4.55 28.03
N PRO A 157 -22.64 5.18 29.07
CA PRO A 157 -21.88 4.46 30.08
C PRO A 157 -22.73 3.44 30.84
N GLY A 158 -22.10 2.37 31.32
CA GLY A 158 -22.71 1.36 32.19
C GLY A 158 -23.49 0.25 31.47
N LEU A 159 -23.35 0.12 30.15
CA LEU A 159 -23.97 -0.98 29.41
C LEU A 159 -23.28 -2.30 29.74
N THR A 160 -24.09 -3.32 29.98
CA THR A 160 -23.63 -4.70 30.14
C THR A 160 -23.35 -5.33 28.77
N LEU A 161 -22.54 -6.38 28.76
CA LEU A 161 -22.26 -7.14 27.54
C LEU A 161 -23.54 -7.71 26.91
N ASP A 162 -24.51 -8.15 27.73
CA ASP A 162 -25.79 -8.65 27.24
C ASP A 162 -26.63 -7.53 26.59
N GLU A 163 -26.68 -6.33 27.18
CA GLU A 163 -27.37 -5.18 26.57
C GLU A 163 -26.76 -4.78 25.23
N LEU A 164 -25.45 -4.83 25.09
CA LEU A 164 -24.79 -4.54 23.81
C LEU A 164 -25.06 -5.63 22.77
N TYR A 165 -25.08 -6.91 23.16
CA TYR A 165 -25.37 -8.02 22.24
C TYR A 165 -26.81 -8.00 21.73
N ASP A 166 -27.77 -7.65 22.58
CA ASP A 166 -29.18 -7.60 22.22
C ASP A 166 -29.52 -6.36 21.38
N ASP A 167 -28.67 -5.33 21.46
CA ASP A 167 -28.95 -4.02 20.89
C ASP A 167 -28.16 -3.69 19.62
N LEU A 168 -26.89 -4.09 19.55
CA LEU A 168 -26.02 -3.72 18.46
C LEU A 168 -26.20 -4.64 17.25
N LEU A 169 -26.10 -4.05 16.06
CA LEU A 169 -25.83 -4.75 14.81
C LEU A 169 -24.60 -4.10 14.17
N ILE A 170 -23.67 -4.91 13.68
CA ILE A 170 -22.42 -4.43 13.08
C ILE A 170 -22.37 -4.91 11.64
N GLU A 171 -22.16 -3.98 10.73
CA GLU A 171 -21.92 -4.25 9.31
C GLU A 171 -20.63 -3.57 8.88
N GLY A 172 -19.97 -4.08 7.84
CA GLY A 172 -18.76 -3.46 7.33
C GLY A 172 -18.05 -4.30 6.30
N SER A 173 -16.94 -3.76 5.80
CA SER A 173 -16.12 -4.40 4.78
C SER A 173 -14.64 -4.21 5.06
N ARG A 174 -13.85 -5.18 4.63
CA ARG A 174 -12.39 -5.10 4.63
C ARG A 174 -11.88 -4.48 3.33
N PHE A 175 -10.68 -3.91 3.36
CA PHE A 175 -10.06 -3.27 2.19
C PHE A 175 -9.69 -4.29 1.10
N ASP A 176 -9.33 -5.51 1.49
CA ASP A 176 -9.07 -6.64 0.59
C ASP A 176 -10.36 -7.32 0.04
N GLY A 177 -11.53 -6.75 0.37
CA GLY A 177 -12.83 -7.29 0.00
C GLY A 177 -13.43 -8.27 1.03
N GLY A 178 -14.75 -8.45 0.91
CA GLY A 178 -15.55 -9.27 1.83
C GLY A 178 -16.02 -8.53 3.09
N GLY A 179 -16.92 -9.18 3.83
CA GLY A 179 -17.44 -8.66 5.09
C GLY A 179 -16.43 -8.73 6.24
N LEU A 180 -16.79 -8.14 7.39
CA LEU A 180 -15.96 -8.15 8.61
C LEU A 180 -15.74 -9.54 9.23
N GLY A 181 -16.45 -10.57 8.74
CA GLY A 181 -16.46 -11.89 9.38
C GLY A 181 -17.15 -11.85 10.74
N GLU A 182 -16.73 -12.73 11.65
CA GLU A 182 -17.25 -12.80 13.01
C GLU A 182 -16.65 -11.68 13.88
N VAL A 183 -17.50 -10.82 14.45
CA VAL A 183 -17.05 -9.71 15.30
C VAL A 183 -17.13 -10.10 16.77
N THR A 184 -15.99 -10.06 17.47
CA THR A 184 -15.95 -10.31 18.92
C THR A 184 -16.27 -9.02 19.68
N LEU A 185 -17.29 -9.03 20.54
CA LEU A 185 -17.59 -7.91 21.43
C LEU A 185 -16.86 -8.05 22.78
N LYS A 186 -16.11 -7.02 23.20
CA LYS A 186 -15.39 -6.98 24.47
C LYS A 186 -15.86 -5.79 25.30
N VAL A 187 -16.27 -6.04 26.54
CA VAL A 187 -16.54 -4.99 27.52
C VAL A 187 -15.39 -4.92 28.51
N CYS A 188 -14.90 -3.71 28.78
CA CYS A 188 -13.85 -3.48 29.74
C CYS A 188 -14.16 -2.27 30.62
N ASP A 189 -13.59 -2.24 31.82
CA ASP A 189 -13.83 -1.16 32.76
C ASP A 189 -12.84 0.02 32.60
N PHE A 190 -11.79 -0.10 31.76
CA PHE A 190 -10.75 0.93 31.58
C PHE A 190 -9.82 0.74 30.35
N CYS A 191 -10.19 -0.04 29.34
CA CYS A 191 -9.25 -0.43 28.28
C CYS A 191 -9.14 0.56 27.12
N VAL A 192 -10.10 1.48 26.96
CA VAL A 192 -10.02 2.50 25.92
C VAL A 192 -9.18 3.69 26.41
N ALA A 193 -9.10 3.93 27.72
CA ALA A 193 -8.47 5.13 28.29
C ALA A 193 -6.93 5.24 28.18
N SER A 194 -6.19 4.13 28.04
CA SER A 194 -4.71 4.18 28.06
C SER A 194 -4.09 4.67 26.75
N ASP A 195 -4.75 4.47 25.60
CA ASP A 195 -4.29 5.01 24.31
C ASP A 195 -4.63 6.51 24.17
N PHE A 196 -5.62 7.02 24.90
CA PHE A 196 -5.95 8.45 24.96
C PHE A 196 -4.95 9.28 25.80
N ALA A 197 -4.07 8.64 26.57
CA ALA A 197 -2.99 9.35 27.26
C ALA A 197 -1.92 9.89 26.28
N VAL A 198 -1.75 9.24 25.12
CA VAL A 198 -0.97 9.77 23.99
C VAL A 198 -1.72 10.94 23.33
N GLU A 199 -3.06 10.91 23.32
CA GLU A 199 -3.87 12.01 22.82
C GLU A 199 -3.75 13.27 23.67
N ARG A 200 -3.49 13.15 24.98
CA ARG A 200 -3.11 14.30 25.84
C ARG A 200 -1.76 14.94 25.50
N LEU A 201 -0.82 14.16 24.95
CA LEU A 201 0.43 14.68 24.41
C LEU A 201 0.21 15.33 23.03
N LEU A 202 -0.70 14.78 22.22
CA LEU A 202 -1.16 15.39 20.96
C LEU A 202 -2.03 16.64 21.17
N GLU A 203 -2.75 16.77 22.28
CA GLU A 203 -3.52 17.97 22.64
C GLU A 203 -2.62 19.21 22.78
N SER A 204 -1.36 19.03 23.22
CA SER A 204 -0.37 20.11 23.21
C SER A 204 0.06 20.53 21.80
N GLN A 205 -0.01 19.62 20.82
CA GLN A 205 0.21 19.90 19.39
C GLN A 205 -1.05 20.38 18.66
N ARG A 206 -2.19 20.50 19.37
CA ARG A 206 -3.47 21.04 18.88
C ARG A 206 -3.80 22.38 19.55
N ALA A 207 -2.83 22.98 20.23
CA ALA A 207 -3.01 24.26 20.89
C ALA A 207 -3.20 25.38 19.86
N VAL A 208 -4.15 26.26 20.13
CA VAL A 208 -4.44 27.43 19.31
C VAL A 208 -4.34 28.68 20.17
N THR A 209 -3.63 29.69 19.70
CA THR A 209 -3.57 30.99 20.37
C THR A 209 -4.53 31.95 19.70
N LEU A 210 -5.50 32.46 20.45
CA LEU A 210 -6.33 33.59 20.04
C LEU A 210 -5.74 34.87 20.60
N THR A 211 -5.29 35.76 19.72
CA THR A 211 -4.78 37.08 20.08
C THR A 211 -5.85 38.14 19.82
N TYR A 212 -6.13 38.97 20.82
CA TYR A 212 -7.03 40.11 20.71
C TYR A 212 -6.27 41.42 20.96
N ALA A 213 -6.36 42.35 20.02
CA ALA A 213 -5.80 43.69 20.15
C ALA A 213 -6.85 44.63 20.77
N ALA A 214 -6.58 45.09 22.00
CA ALA A 214 -7.56 45.84 22.79
C ALA A 214 -7.83 47.26 22.25
N ASP A 215 -6.89 47.82 21.51
CA ASP A 215 -6.96 49.14 20.92
C ASP A 215 -7.72 49.15 19.58
N THR A 216 -7.50 48.14 18.73
CA THR A 216 -8.12 48.05 17.39
C THR A 216 -9.35 47.16 17.34
N GLY A 217 -9.55 46.29 18.33
CA GLY A 217 -10.63 45.28 18.31
C GLY A 217 -10.35 44.11 17.36
N GLU A 218 -9.10 43.97 16.92
CA GLU A 218 -8.69 42.90 16.02
C GLU A 218 -8.57 41.56 16.73
N ILE A 219 -9.09 40.50 16.10
CA ILE A 219 -8.91 39.12 16.55
C ILE A 219 -8.06 38.39 15.53
N ALA A 220 -7.00 37.72 16.00
CA ALA A 220 -6.19 36.82 15.21
C ALA A 220 -6.07 35.45 15.88
N ILE A 221 -5.89 34.40 15.07
CA ILE A 221 -5.73 33.02 15.51
C ILE A 221 -4.44 32.47 14.93
N GLU A 222 -3.63 31.84 15.78
CA GLU A 222 -2.39 31.16 15.42
C GLU A 222 -2.51 29.67 15.78
N SER A 223 -2.29 28.80 14.80
CA SER A 223 -2.18 27.36 15.03
C SER A 223 -0.75 26.99 15.42
N HIS A 224 -0.56 26.33 16.56
CA HIS A 224 0.72 25.68 16.90
C HIS A 224 0.83 24.26 16.31
N SER A 225 -0.23 23.80 15.63
CA SER A 225 -0.26 22.51 14.96
C SER A 225 0.35 22.60 13.56
N SER A 226 0.97 21.50 13.12
CA SER A 226 1.28 21.31 11.70
C SER A 226 0.05 21.02 10.85
N ALA A 227 -1.10 20.74 11.48
CA ALA A 227 -2.35 20.49 10.78
C ALA A 227 -3.05 21.80 10.36
N HIS A 228 -3.66 21.80 9.17
CA HIS A 228 -4.37 22.94 8.60
C HIS A 228 -5.70 23.20 9.31
N ILE A 229 -6.03 24.46 9.62
CA ILE A 229 -7.35 24.81 10.15
C ILE A 229 -8.36 24.84 9.00
N THR A 230 -9.46 24.07 9.10
CA THR A 230 -10.51 23.98 8.07
C THR A 230 -11.76 24.80 8.39
N ALA A 231 -12.01 25.07 9.67
CA ALA A 231 -13.15 25.87 10.08
C ALA A 231 -12.91 26.49 11.46
N ILE A 232 -13.45 27.70 11.66
CA ILE A 232 -13.42 28.45 12.91
C ILE A 232 -14.82 29.03 13.15
N GLU A 233 -15.37 28.76 14.33
CA GLU A 233 -16.57 29.39 14.87
C GLU A 233 -16.21 30.11 16.18
N LEU A 234 -16.36 31.44 16.18
CA LEU A 234 -16.24 32.28 17.35
C LEU A 234 -17.64 32.74 17.77
N THR A 235 -18.03 32.45 19.01
CA THR A 235 -19.34 32.87 19.56
C THR A 235 -19.14 33.71 20.81
N SER A 236 -20.05 34.66 21.04
CA SER A 236 -20.02 35.58 22.17
C SER A 236 -21.39 35.63 22.85
N ASP A 237 -21.42 35.40 24.15
CA ASP A 237 -22.67 35.38 24.94
C ASP A 237 -23.30 36.77 25.09
N SER A 238 -22.47 37.83 25.13
CA SER A 238 -22.88 39.23 25.30
C SER A 238 -22.90 40.04 24.01
N GLY A 239 -22.52 39.43 22.90
CA GLY A 239 -22.51 40.05 21.58
C GLY A 239 -21.38 41.08 21.41
N ILE A 240 -20.12 40.65 21.52
CA ILE A 240 -18.95 41.54 21.44
C ILE A 240 -18.51 41.87 20.01
N PHE A 241 -19.00 41.15 19.00
CA PHE A 241 -18.60 41.41 17.63
C PHE A 241 -19.30 42.66 17.09
N ILE A 242 -18.54 43.53 16.43
CA ILE A 242 -19.10 44.67 15.71
C ILE A 242 -19.54 44.14 14.34
N GLY A 243 -20.83 44.24 14.00
CA GLY A 243 -21.43 43.59 12.81
C GLY A 243 -20.97 44.14 11.44
N GLU A 244 -19.80 44.77 11.38
CA GLU A 244 -19.16 45.17 10.13
C GLU A 244 -18.37 43.98 9.58
N ARG A 245 -18.43 43.78 8.26
CA ARG A 245 -17.69 42.69 7.62
C ARG A 245 -16.19 42.96 7.73
N PRO A 246 -15.36 41.94 8.04
CA PRO A 246 -13.90 42.03 7.96
C PRO A 246 -13.44 42.67 6.65
N THR A 247 -12.56 43.66 6.72
CA THR A 247 -11.86 44.18 5.54
C THR A 247 -10.56 43.38 5.36
N GLY A 248 -10.39 42.71 4.22
CA GLY A 248 -9.13 41.99 3.89
C GLY A 248 -9.24 40.48 3.67
N LEU A 249 -10.46 39.94 3.53
CA LEU A 249 -10.68 38.51 3.30
C LEU A 249 -11.68 38.34 2.15
N ASP A 250 -11.18 37.87 1.01
CA ASP A 250 -11.94 37.77 -0.26
C ASP A 250 -12.88 36.54 -0.32
N SER A 251 -12.92 35.72 0.74
CA SER A 251 -13.84 34.58 0.86
C SER A 251 -15.15 34.96 1.56
N GLN A 252 -16.23 34.26 1.21
CA GLN A 252 -17.54 34.45 1.83
C GLN A 252 -17.49 34.01 3.30
N PHE A 253 -17.52 34.96 4.23
CA PHE A 253 -17.98 34.70 5.59
C PHE A 253 -19.47 34.36 5.57
N ASP A 254 -19.84 33.21 6.13
CA ASP A 254 -21.25 32.78 6.16
C ASP A 254 -22.11 33.55 7.17
N ALA A 255 -21.51 34.08 8.25
CA ALA A 255 -22.24 34.92 9.22
C ALA A 255 -21.31 35.76 10.12
N VAL A 256 -21.53 37.08 10.13
CA VAL A 256 -21.10 37.97 11.22
C VAL A 256 -22.38 38.56 11.83
N THR A 257 -22.70 38.09 13.03
CA THR A 257 -23.73 38.69 13.90
C THR A 257 -23.05 39.25 15.14
N GLU A 258 -23.74 40.06 15.94
CA GLU A 258 -23.16 40.57 17.18
C GLU A 258 -22.64 39.45 18.09
N SER A 259 -23.25 38.25 18.04
CA SER A 259 -22.92 37.09 18.89
C SER A 259 -22.16 35.95 18.20
N LYS A 260 -21.87 36.04 16.90
CA LYS A 260 -21.24 34.94 16.16
C LYS A 260 -20.44 35.43 14.97
N LEU A 261 -19.22 34.93 14.85
CA LEU A 261 -18.34 35.06 13.71
C LEU A 261 -17.98 33.66 13.21
N LEU A 262 -18.28 33.39 11.94
CA LEU A 262 -18.14 32.06 11.34
C LEU A 262 -17.24 32.12 10.10
N TRP A 263 -16.18 31.32 10.10
CA TRP A 263 -15.28 31.15 8.97
C TRP A 263 -15.15 29.67 8.62
N TYR A 264 -15.39 29.36 7.34
CA TYR A 264 -15.20 28.03 6.77
C TYR A 264 -14.26 28.15 5.58
N SER A 265 -13.20 27.34 5.54
CA SER A 265 -12.39 27.21 4.33
C SER A 265 -13.13 26.29 3.34
N HIS A 266 -14.18 26.79 2.70
CA HIS A 266 -14.90 26.00 1.70
C HIS A 266 -14.16 25.89 0.36
N PHE A 267 -13.04 26.60 0.19
CA PHE A 267 -12.27 26.63 -1.05
C PHE A 267 -10.83 26.21 -0.79
N ALA A 268 -10.36 25.26 -1.61
CA ALA A 268 -9.03 24.68 -1.52
C ALA A 268 -7.89 25.72 -1.61
N HIS A 269 -8.16 26.87 -2.24
CA HIS A 269 -7.15 27.87 -2.56
C HIS A 269 -6.69 28.80 -1.42
N HIS A 270 -7.22 28.69 -0.19
CA HIS A 270 -6.86 29.59 0.94
C HIS A 270 -6.64 28.81 2.24
N ARG A 271 -5.73 27.82 2.23
CA ARG A 271 -5.38 27.04 3.42
C ARG A 271 -4.23 27.71 4.19
N PRO A 272 -4.42 28.14 5.45
CA PRO A 272 -3.33 28.65 6.27
C PRO A 272 -2.30 27.53 6.52
N ARG A 273 -1.01 27.78 6.28
CA ARG A 273 0.10 26.82 6.52
C ARG A 273 0.23 26.47 8.02
N ALA A 274 0.89 25.36 8.34
CA ALA A 274 1.38 25.08 9.69
C ALA A 274 2.13 26.30 10.29
N GLY A 275 1.77 26.73 11.50
CA GLY A 275 2.37 27.93 12.12
C GLY A 275 1.95 29.27 11.50
N SER A 276 0.89 29.29 10.69
CA SER A 276 0.35 30.55 10.15
C SER A 276 -0.57 31.24 11.15
N GLN A 277 -0.50 32.56 11.12
CA GLN A 277 -1.40 33.45 11.83
C GLN A 277 -2.47 33.95 10.86
N PHE A 278 -3.74 33.85 11.27
CA PHE A 278 -4.89 34.32 10.52
C PHE A 278 -5.54 35.47 11.28
N SER A 279 -5.76 36.63 10.64
CA SER A 279 -6.48 37.75 11.24
C SER A 279 -7.90 37.86 10.69
N PHE A 280 -8.86 38.12 11.58
CA PHE A 280 -10.23 38.48 11.24
C PHE A 280 -10.39 40.00 11.04
N GLY A 281 -9.33 40.79 11.21
CA GLY A 281 -9.42 42.26 11.27
C GLY A 281 -10.16 42.74 12.51
N SER A 282 -10.48 44.03 12.56
CA SER A 282 -11.18 44.72 13.68
C SER A 282 -12.64 44.30 13.81
N VAL A 283 -12.91 43.09 14.30
CA VAL A 283 -14.26 42.49 14.38
C VAL A 283 -14.89 42.53 15.77
N ALA A 284 -14.16 42.92 16.81
CA ALA A 284 -14.67 43.00 18.18
C ALA A 284 -14.68 44.44 18.70
N LYS A 285 -15.53 44.70 19.72
CA LYS A 285 -15.49 45.95 20.48
C LYS A 285 -14.09 46.18 21.05
N THR A 286 -13.62 47.42 21.09
CA THR A 286 -12.33 47.79 21.69
C THR A 286 -12.42 47.85 23.22
N GLY A 287 -11.28 47.73 23.90
CA GLY A 287 -11.13 47.86 25.35
C GLY A 287 -11.69 46.68 26.16
N LEU A 288 -11.85 45.50 25.57
CA LEU A 288 -12.27 44.31 26.30
C LEU A 288 -11.10 43.79 27.15
N SER A 289 -11.37 43.48 28.42
CA SER A 289 -10.37 42.85 29.29
C SER A 289 -10.26 41.35 28.99
N LEU A 290 -9.13 40.75 29.37
CA LEU A 290 -8.95 39.29 29.29
C LEU A 290 -10.04 38.53 30.04
N GLU A 291 -10.48 39.05 31.20
CA GLU A 291 -11.57 38.44 31.99
C GLU A 291 -12.89 38.45 31.20
N THR A 292 -13.23 39.56 30.53
CA THR A 292 -14.42 39.62 29.67
C THR A 292 -14.33 38.59 28.55
N LEU A 293 -13.21 38.55 27.82
CA LEU A 293 -13.03 37.61 26.72
C LEU A 293 -13.08 36.16 27.17
N GLN A 294 -12.41 35.80 28.27
CA GLN A 294 -12.45 34.44 28.82
C GLN A 294 -13.83 34.01 29.30
N SER A 295 -14.66 34.96 29.77
CA SER A 295 -16.02 34.67 30.24
C SER A 295 -17.07 34.63 29.14
N ASP A 296 -16.78 35.24 27.98
CA ASP A 296 -17.77 35.58 26.96
C ASP A 296 -17.51 34.91 25.61
N LEU A 297 -16.24 34.75 25.23
CA LEU A 297 -15.83 34.25 23.92
C LEU A 297 -15.64 32.73 23.97
N HIS A 298 -16.34 32.03 23.07
CA HIS A 298 -16.20 30.60 22.86
C HIS A 298 -15.63 30.35 21.45
N LEU A 299 -14.45 29.74 21.38
CA LEU A 299 -13.81 29.33 20.13
C LEU A 299 -14.06 27.85 19.88
N ARG A 300 -14.49 27.52 18.66
CA ARG A 300 -14.57 26.17 18.11
C ARG A 300 -13.87 26.14 16.76
N GLY A 301 -13.25 25.04 16.41
CA GLY A 301 -12.65 24.88 15.09
C GLY A 301 -12.07 23.49 14.88
N PHE A 302 -11.69 23.23 13.63
CA PHE A 302 -11.26 21.92 13.17
C PHE A 302 -9.93 22.02 12.43
N PHE A 303 -9.10 21.00 12.63
CA PHE A 303 -7.97 20.72 11.76
C PHE A 303 -8.38 19.77 10.61
N ALA A 304 -7.67 19.80 9.50
CA ALA A 304 -7.77 18.81 8.43
C ALA A 304 -7.54 17.41 9.02
N GLY A 305 -8.41 16.45 8.68
CA GLY A 305 -8.46 15.15 9.36
C GLY A 305 -9.38 15.10 10.60
N SER A 306 -10.25 16.09 10.79
CA SER A 306 -11.42 16.09 11.70
C SER A 306 -11.16 16.18 13.22
N SER A 307 -9.94 16.50 13.67
CA SER A 307 -9.73 16.78 15.09
C SER A 307 -10.16 18.21 15.46
N ALA A 308 -10.98 18.35 16.50
CA ALA A 308 -11.27 19.64 17.11
C ALA A 308 -10.00 20.29 17.69
N PHE A 309 -10.03 21.61 17.85
CA PHE A 309 -8.98 22.34 18.57
C PHE A 309 -8.78 21.79 19.99
N GLY A 310 -7.52 21.76 20.44
CA GLY A 310 -7.14 21.39 21.79
C GLY A 310 -7.29 22.58 22.75
N GLU A 311 -6.25 22.83 23.54
CA GLU A 311 -6.23 23.98 24.46
C GLU A 311 -6.22 25.31 23.69
N VAL A 312 -7.15 26.21 24.01
CA VAL A 312 -7.21 27.56 23.46
C VAL A 312 -6.62 28.54 24.45
N THR A 313 -5.52 29.19 24.07
CA THR A 313 -4.92 30.27 24.88
C THR A 313 -5.39 31.61 24.35
N ILE A 314 -6.03 32.42 25.21
CA ILE A 314 -6.42 33.80 24.86
C ILE A 314 -5.35 34.78 25.35
N VAL A 315 -4.80 35.57 24.43
CA VAL A 315 -3.82 36.63 24.71
C VAL A 315 -4.46 37.98 24.40
N VAL A 316 -4.46 38.88 25.38
CA VAL A 316 -4.87 40.28 25.18
C VAL A 316 -3.63 41.13 25.06
N CYS A 317 -3.57 41.93 23.99
CA CYS A 317 -2.47 42.82 23.70
C CYS A 317 -2.93 44.28 23.77
N GLU A 318 -2.30 45.07 24.64
CA GLU A 318 -2.62 46.50 24.81
C GLU A 318 -1.79 47.41 23.87
N ASP A 319 -0.69 46.92 23.31
CA ASP A 319 0.26 47.66 22.46
C ASP A 319 0.84 46.79 21.31
N CYS A 320 0.00 46.00 20.64
CA CYS A 320 0.47 45.19 19.51
C CYS A 320 0.77 46.09 18.31
N ILE A 321 1.90 45.84 17.63
CA ILE A 321 2.24 46.49 16.37
C ILE A 321 1.13 46.14 15.36
N ASP A 322 0.59 47.15 14.66
CA ASP A 322 -0.39 47.03 13.58
C ASP A 322 -0.20 45.71 12.79
N PHE A 323 -1.16 44.79 12.91
CA PHE A 323 -1.22 43.59 12.07
C PHE A 323 -1.36 43.95 10.58
N GLU A 324 -1.65 45.23 10.26
CA GLU A 324 -1.61 45.83 8.92
C GLU A 324 -0.25 45.70 8.18
N GLN A 325 0.86 45.42 8.88
CA GLN A 325 2.14 45.10 8.22
C GLN A 325 2.24 43.64 7.73
N LEU A 326 1.28 42.79 8.08
CA LEU A 326 1.04 41.49 7.45
C LEU A 326 0.03 41.72 6.33
N GLN A 327 0.51 42.18 5.17
CA GLN A 327 -0.37 42.32 3.99
C GLN A 327 -1.06 40.97 3.71
N PRO A 328 -2.37 40.95 3.37
CA PRO A 328 -3.00 39.75 2.84
C PRO A 328 -2.19 39.30 1.62
N PHE A 329 -1.80 38.04 1.62
CA PHE A 329 -1.13 37.38 0.50
C PHE A 329 -2.00 37.58 -0.74
N GLU A 330 -1.52 38.25 -1.79
CA GLU A 330 -2.31 38.41 -3.02
C GLU A 330 -2.52 37.02 -3.66
N PRO A 331 -3.75 36.48 -3.68
CA PRO A 331 -4.00 35.17 -4.24
C PRO A 331 -4.13 35.31 -5.75
N GLY A 332 -3.12 34.82 -6.47
CA GLY A 332 -3.17 34.76 -7.93
C GLY A 332 -1.86 34.39 -8.63
N ASN A 333 -0.81 33.98 -7.90
CA ASN A 333 0.49 33.67 -8.51
C ASN A 333 1.30 32.59 -7.76
N GLU A 334 0.70 31.81 -6.85
CA GLU A 334 1.41 30.63 -6.34
C GLU A 334 1.39 29.56 -7.45
N PRO A 335 2.55 29.00 -7.83
CA PRO A 335 2.61 27.97 -8.86
C PRO A 335 1.88 26.71 -8.37
N PHE A 336 0.87 26.26 -9.10
CA PHE A 336 0.30 24.95 -8.90
C PHE A 336 1.41 23.89 -9.05
N MET A 337 1.41 22.86 -8.18
CA MET A 337 2.41 21.79 -8.20
C MET A 337 2.04 20.77 -9.27
N ALA A 338 2.85 20.68 -10.34
CA ALA A 338 2.56 19.78 -11.47
C ALA A 338 2.40 18.35 -10.94
N GLY A 339 1.27 17.71 -11.22
CA GLY A 339 0.93 16.39 -10.70
C GLY A 339 -0.11 16.35 -9.57
N ASP A 340 -0.41 17.48 -8.90
CA ASP A 340 -1.36 17.51 -7.79
C ASP A 340 -2.77 17.88 -8.28
N SER A 341 -3.48 16.89 -8.84
CA SER A 341 -4.84 17.08 -9.31
C SER A 341 -5.83 17.30 -8.17
N ASN A 342 -5.57 16.82 -6.96
CA ASN A 342 -6.55 16.90 -5.87
C ASN A 342 -6.35 18.10 -4.91
N ASP A 343 -5.33 18.94 -5.16
CA ASP A 343 -4.96 20.13 -4.37
C ASP A 343 -4.74 19.78 -2.88
N ASP A 344 -4.08 18.64 -2.65
CA ASP A 344 -3.60 18.23 -1.32
C ASP A 344 -2.12 18.58 -1.07
N PHE A 345 -1.43 19.12 -2.08
CA PHE A 345 0.00 19.45 -2.11
C PHE A 345 0.93 18.23 -2.14
N TYR A 346 0.42 17.07 -2.56
CA TYR A 346 1.19 15.85 -2.74
C TYR A 346 0.88 15.24 -4.10
N PHE A 347 1.89 15.14 -4.97
CA PHE A 347 1.74 14.33 -6.18
C PHE A 347 1.82 12.83 -5.82
N MET A 348 0.68 12.14 -5.78
CA MET A 348 0.52 10.72 -5.44
C MET A 348 -0.21 9.94 -6.55
N PRO A 349 -0.27 8.59 -6.50
CA PRO A 349 -1.07 7.81 -7.45
C PRO A 349 -2.55 8.24 -7.52
N GLY A 350 -3.09 8.76 -6.42
CA GLY A 350 -4.47 9.26 -6.36
C GLY A 350 -4.72 10.41 -7.35
N ASP A 351 -3.74 11.28 -7.56
CA ASP A 351 -3.85 12.41 -8.49
C ASP A 351 -3.83 11.96 -9.93
N ILE A 352 -2.96 11.00 -10.26
CA ILE A 352 -2.93 10.38 -11.58
C ILE A 352 -4.28 9.72 -11.86
N VAL A 353 -4.79 8.93 -10.93
CA VAL A 353 -6.12 8.30 -11.08
C VAL A 353 -7.21 9.35 -11.25
N LEU A 354 -7.17 10.46 -10.51
CA LEU A 354 -8.14 11.55 -10.63
C LEU A 354 -8.09 12.23 -12.00
N ALA A 355 -6.89 12.52 -12.52
CA ALA A 355 -6.69 13.09 -13.84
C ALA A 355 -7.19 12.14 -14.94
N PHE A 356 -6.80 10.86 -14.90
CA PHE A 356 -7.28 9.86 -15.87
C PHE A 356 -8.80 9.63 -15.80
N GLN A 357 -9.41 9.79 -14.62
CA GLN A 357 -10.87 9.71 -14.47
C GLN A 357 -11.63 10.87 -15.11
N ALA A 358 -10.97 12.01 -15.37
CA ALA A 358 -11.57 13.09 -16.15
C ALA A 358 -11.84 12.63 -17.60
N GLY A 359 -11.09 11.64 -18.10
CA GLY A 359 -11.28 11.07 -19.42
C GLY A 359 -10.74 11.94 -20.56
N GLU A 360 -9.86 12.89 -20.23
CA GLU A 360 -9.32 13.86 -21.18
C GLU A 360 -7.92 13.50 -21.67
N PHE A 361 -7.32 12.42 -21.12
CA PHE A 361 -6.00 11.96 -21.53
C PHE A 361 -5.99 11.58 -23.02
N GLU A 362 -5.28 12.36 -23.83
CA GLU A 362 -5.15 12.20 -25.28
C GLU A 362 -6.49 12.08 -26.05
N ASP A 363 -7.54 12.78 -25.60
CA ASP A 363 -8.90 12.66 -26.16
C ASP A 363 -9.11 13.39 -27.51
N THR A 364 -8.10 14.12 -28.00
CA THR A 364 -8.06 14.96 -29.21
C THR A 364 -8.90 16.26 -29.18
N LEU A 365 -9.52 16.61 -28.05
CA LEU A 365 -10.38 17.77 -27.89
C LEU A 365 -9.59 18.99 -27.41
N ALA A 366 -9.06 19.77 -28.35
CA ALA A 366 -8.15 20.84 -27.96
C ALA A 366 -8.71 21.86 -26.93
N GLY A 367 -7.96 22.11 -25.85
CA GLY A 367 -8.24 23.11 -24.84
C GLY A 367 -9.36 22.75 -23.85
N ASN A 368 -9.62 21.47 -23.61
CA ASN A 368 -10.65 21.05 -22.66
C ASN A 368 -10.13 20.71 -21.26
N SER A 369 -8.82 20.60 -21.06
CA SER A 369 -8.27 20.23 -19.75
C SER A 369 -7.91 21.43 -18.87
N GLU A 370 -8.36 21.37 -17.63
CA GLU A 370 -7.88 22.18 -16.53
C GLU A 370 -6.79 21.43 -15.73
N TRP A 371 -6.11 22.14 -14.84
CA TRP A 371 -5.05 21.59 -13.99
C TRP A 371 -5.46 20.34 -13.20
N ILE A 372 -6.69 20.33 -12.67
CA ILE A 372 -7.27 19.21 -11.91
C ILE A 372 -7.55 17.99 -12.80
N GLU A 373 -7.80 18.22 -14.09
CA GLU A 373 -8.09 17.20 -15.10
C GLU A 373 -6.82 16.64 -15.73
N GLY A 374 -5.67 17.28 -15.51
CA GLY A 374 -4.36 16.76 -15.87
C GLY A 374 -3.48 17.71 -16.69
N ASP A 375 -3.93 18.93 -17.02
CA ASP A 375 -3.12 19.95 -17.72
C ASP A 375 -2.04 20.55 -16.79
N TRP A 376 -1.00 19.77 -16.51
CA TRP A 376 0.10 20.13 -15.62
C TRP A 376 1.23 20.89 -16.33
N SER A 377 1.15 21.02 -17.65
CA SER A 377 2.03 21.83 -18.48
C SER A 377 1.47 23.21 -18.83
N ASP A 378 0.21 23.48 -18.49
CA ASP A 378 -0.54 24.73 -18.73
C ASP A 378 -0.66 25.04 -20.23
N ASP A 379 -0.89 23.99 -21.04
CA ASP A 379 -1.10 24.11 -22.49
C ASP A 379 -2.55 23.84 -22.95
N GLY A 380 -3.41 23.45 -22.02
CA GLY A 380 -4.84 23.22 -22.21
C GLY A 380 -5.20 21.80 -22.66
N GLU A 381 -4.24 20.89 -22.73
CA GLU A 381 -4.45 19.48 -23.02
C GLU A 381 -4.06 18.64 -21.79
N PHE A 382 -4.64 17.46 -21.62
CA PHE A 382 -4.05 16.42 -20.78
C PHE A 382 -3.44 15.36 -21.69
N ASP A 383 -2.12 15.41 -21.88
CA ASP A 383 -1.40 14.46 -22.71
C ASP A 383 -0.08 13.99 -22.05
N SER A 384 0.74 13.28 -22.82
CA SER A 384 2.03 12.79 -22.33
C SER A 384 2.99 13.91 -21.90
N VAL A 385 2.87 15.13 -22.42
CA VAL A 385 3.65 16.30 -22.01
C VAL A 385 3.34 16.66 -20.56
N ASP A 386 2.09 16.57 -20.12
CA ASP A 386 1.69 16.86 -18.73
C ASP A 386 2.21 15.83 -17.75
N LEU A 387 2.10 14.54 -18.10
CA LEU A 387 2.68 13.47 -17.29
C LEU A 387 4.20 13.67 -17.14
N ILE A 388 4.88 14.03 -18.23
CA ILE A 388 6.30 14.37 -18.20
C ILE A 388 6.54 15.62 -17.33
N ALA A 389 5.72 16.67 -17.44
CA ALA A 389 5.85 17.88 -16.65
C ALA A 389 5.71 17.59 -15.14
N ALA A 390 4.71 16.81 -14.75
CA ALA A 390 4.49 16.40 -13.36
C ALA A 390 5.60 15.50 -12.82
N ILE A 391 6.01 14.47 -13.57
CA ILE A 391 7.08 13.56 -13.13
C ILE A 391 8.42 14.29 -13.07
N SER A 392 8.73 15.13 -14.06
CA SER A 392 9.99 15.89 -14.13
C SER A 392 10.10 17.01 -13.08
N SER A 393 8.97 17.44 -12.50
CA SER A 393 8.96 18.38 -11.37
C SER A 393 9.60 17.79 -10.10
N ASN A 394 9.81 16.47 -10.06
CA ASN A 394 10.31 15.73 -8.90
C ASN A 394 9.41 15.89 -7.65
N ALA A 395 8.11 16.18 -7.87
CA ALA A 395 7.10 16.27 -6.81
C ALA A 395 6.52 14.91 -6.42
N TYR A 396 6.67 13.88 -7.27
CA TYR A 396 6.06 12.57 -7.03
C TYR A 396 6.58 11.93 -5.74
N GLY A 397 5.66 11.63 -4.81
CA GLY A 397 5.97 11.02 -3.51
C GLY A 397 6.72 11.93 -2.52
N ILE A 398 7.00 13.19 -2.87
CA ILE A 398 7.67 14.17 -2.00
C ILE A 398 6.65 15.21 -1.58
N GLY A 399 6.15 15.11 -0.35
CA GLY A 399 5.32 16.18 0.24
C GLY A 399 6.08 17.49 0.38
N ALA A 400 5.36 18.60 0.14
CA ALA A 400 5.73 20.01 0.32
C ALA A 400 7.24 20.35 0.25
N TYR A 401 7.65 20.97 -0.86
CA TYR A 401 8.99 21.55 -1.12
C TYR A 401 9.82 21.87 0.14
N ASN A 402 10.76 20.98 0.48
CA ASN A 402 11.79 21.28 1.47
C ASN A 402 12.93 22.06 0.78
N GLU A 403 12.82 23.38 0.71
CA GLU A 403 14.00 24.24 0.49
C GLU A 403 14.86 24.27 1.77
N ALA A 404 15.66 23.23 2.02
CA ALA A 404 16.98 23.31 2.67
C ALA A 404 17.51 21.91 3.07
N ALA A 405 18.29 21.28 2.19
CA ALA A 405 19.27 20.28 2.64
C ALA A 405 20.51 20.31 1.73
N THR A 406 21.57 20.99 2.17
CA THR A 406 22.91 20.81 1.60
C THR A 406 23.51 19.49 2.10
N PRO A 407 24.25 18.73 1.27
CA PRO A 407 24.79 17.44 1.69
C PRO A 407 25.97 17.61 2.65
N LEU A 408 25.92 16.95 3.81
CA LEU A 408 27.10 16.74 4.65
C LEU A 408 27.93 15.54 4.13
N PRO A 409 29.27 15.59 4.23
CA PRO A 409 30.16 14.59 3.66
C PRO A 409 30.17 13.26 4.43
N LEU A 410 30.14 12.16 3.68
CA LEU A 410 30.40 10.78 4.13
C LEU A 410 31.86 10.60 4.54
N ASP A 411 32.16 10.55 5.83
CA ASP A 411 33.23 9.72 6.39
C ASP A 411 33.05 9.58 7.90
N GLU A 412 32.52 8.46 8.39
CA GLU A 412 32.74 8.04 9.78
C GLU A 412 32.52 6.53 9.96
N ARG A 413 33.62 5.82 10.26
CA ARG A 413 33.66 4.39 10.58
C ARG A 413 33.24 4.19 12.04
N PHE A 414 32.21 3.38 12.28
CA PHE A 414 31.85 2.90 13.62
C PHE A 414 32.40 1.49 13.89
N PRO A 415 33.25 1.28 14.91
CA PRO A 415 33.54 -0.06 15.40
C PRO A 415 32.48 -0.49 16.43
N ILE A 416 31.79 -1.61 16.16
CA ILE A 416 30.99 -2.30 17.17
C ILE A 416 31.91 -3.19 18.00
N THR A 417 31.99 -2.92 19.30
CA THR A 417 32.68 -3.77 20.28
C THR A 417 31.63 -4.63 20.98
N MET A 418 31.82 -5.96 20.99
CA MET A 418 31.12 -6.87 21.90
C MET A 418 32.14 -7.59 22.78
N SER A 419 31.92 -7.58 24.09
CA SER A 419 32.79 -8.23 25.08
C SER A 419 32.25 -9.59 25.52
N GLY A 420 33.11 -10.62 25.60
CA GLY A 420 32.85 -11.81 26.41
C GLY A 420 33.66 -13.06 26.01
N ASP A 421 34.76 -13.29 26.73
CA ASP A 421 35.48 -14.54 26.97
C ASP A 421 35.68 -15.55 25.81
N GLY A 422 36.82 -15.40 25.11
CA GLY A 422 37.45 -16.45 24.31
C GLY A 422 37.51 -16.14 22.82
N ASP A 423 38.31 -15.14 22.44
CA ASP A 423 38.30 -14.61 21.08
C ASP A 423 38.92 -15.58 20.06
N VAL A 424 38.12 -15.94 19.06
CA VAL A 424 38.58 -16.43 17.76
C VAL A 424 38.50 -15.24 16.81
N VAL A 425 39.65 -14.76 16.36
CA VAL A 425 39.71 -13.66 15.39
C VAL A 425 39.85 -14.28 14.01
N ILE A 426 38.85 -14.03 13.16
CA ILE A 426 38.92 -14.33 11.72
C ILE A 426 39.25 -13.02 11.03
N THR A 427 40.38 -12.99 10.35
CA THR A 427 40.85 -11.81 9.62
C THR A 427 40.84 -12.14 8.14
N TYR A 428 40.16 -11.32 7.34
CA TYR A 428 40.16 -11.42 5.89
C TYR A 428 41.02 -10.29 5.32
N ASP A 429 42.10 -10.66 4.63
CA ASP A 429 42.96 -9.69 3.95
C ASP A 429 42.48 -9.52 2.50
N GLN A 430 41.79 -8.41 2.24
CA GLN A 430 41.25 -8.08 0.92
C GLN A 430 42.32 -7.86 -0.15
N SER A 431 43.59 -7.66 0.22
CA SER A 431 44.66 -7.40 -0.75
C SER A 431 45.22 -8.66 -1.40
N ASN A 432 44.99 -9.82 -0.81
CA ASN A 432 45.53 -11.11 -1.27
C ASN A 432 44.54 -12.29 -1.14
N GLY A 433 43.35 -12.08 -0.55
CA GLY A 433 42.31 -13.09 -0.44
C GLY A 433 42.52 -14.12 0.68
N ASP A 434 43.51 -13.91 1.57
CA ASP A 434 43.79 -14.85 2.66
C ASP A 434 42.83 -14.66 3.84
N VAL A 435 42.46 -15.80 4.44
CA VAL A 435 41.67 -15.87 5.68
C VAL A 435 42.54 -16.48 6.78
N ASP A 436 42.88 -15.66 7.78
CA ASP A 436 43.65 -16.10 8.96
C ASP A 436 42.73 -16.27 10.17
N ILE A 437 42.86 -17.42 10.85
CA ILE A 437 42.11 -17.74 12.07
C ILE A 437 43.09 -17.87 13.24
N VAL A 438 43.03 -16.92 14.18
CA VAL A 438 43.87 -16.92 15.38
C VAL A 438 43.01 -17.16 16.62
N SER A 439 43.32 -18.22 17.37
CA SER A 439 42.70 -18.51 18.67
C SER A 439 43.73 -18.42 19.78
N THR A 440 43.37 -17.76 20.88
CA THR A 440 44.24 -17.58 22.04
C THR A 440 44.19 -18.75 23.04
N VAL A 441 43.46 -19.83 22.73
CA VAL A 441 43.41 -21.07 23.53
C VAL A 441 43.57 -22.33 22.65
N PRO A 442 44.18 -23.41 23.17
CA PRO A 442 44.39 -24.65 22.40
C PRO A 442 43.05 -25.35 22.10
N LEU A 443 42.66 -25.36 20.82
CA LEU A 443 41.47 -26.05 20.32
C LEU A 443 41.74 -27.55 20.21
N THR A 444 40.90 -28.39 20.83
CA THR A 444 41.01 -29.86 20.74
C THR A 444 40.04 -30.49 19.74
N THR A 445 38.98 -29.81 19.31
CA THR A 445 38.12 -30.21 18.17
C THR A 445 37.27 -29.00 17.72
N PHE A 446 37.17 -28.75 16.42
CA PHE A 446 36.30 -27.71 15.84
C PHE A 446 35.32 -28.38 14.85
N TYR A 447 34.02 -28.09 14.98
CA TYR A 447 32.97 -28.55 14.06
C TYR A 447 32.29 -27.33 13.45
N LEU A 448 32.39 -27.20 12.11
CA LEU A 448 31.54 -26.30 11.34
C LEU A 448 30.25 -27.04 10.99
N HIS A 449 29.14 -26.62 11.57
CA HIS A 449 27.82 -26.88 11.00
C HIS A 449 27.45 -25.63 10.20
N SER A 450 27.55 -25.69 8.87
CA SER A 450 26.93 -24.70 8.00
C SER A 450 25.69 -25.31 7.34
N ALA A 451 24.56 -24.63 7.52
CA ALA A 451 23.65 -24.43 6.42
C ALA A 451 24.06 -23.09 5.80
N SER A 452 24.49 -23.16 4.54
CA SER A 452 24.59 -22.06 3.56
C SER A 452 25.52 -20.89 3.90
N ALA A 453 26.72 -20.92 3.32
CA ALA A 453 27.47 -19.72 2.93
C ALA A 453 27.79 -19.87 1.44
N TYR A 454 27.24 -18.97 0.62
CA TYR A 454 27.52 -18.84 -0.81
C TYR A 454 28.78 -17.98 -0.97
N PHE A 455 29.73 -18.42 -1.78
CA PHE A 455 30.85 -17.60 -2.24
C PHE A 455 30.92 -17.72 -3.76
N GLU A 456 30.75 -16.58 -4.42
CA GLU A 456 30.90 -16.38 -5.85
C GLU A 456 32.39 -16.28 -6.20
N TYR A 457 32.81 -16.90 -7.30
CA TYR A 457 34.20 -16.97 -7.74
C TYR A 457 34.32 -16.31 -9.11
N ASP A 458 35.22 -15.33 -9.23
CA ASP A 458 35.58 -14.66 -10.49
C ASP A 458 36.79 -15.36 -11.14
N ASP A 459 36.73 -15.50 -12.46
CA ASP A 459 37.69 -16.16 -13.32
C ASP A 459 38.98 -15.34 -13.44
N SER A 460 39.92 -15.59 -12.53
CA SER A 460 41.34 -15.46 -12.90
C SER A 460 42.24 -16.49 -12.20
N THR A 461 43.09 -17.07 -13.02
CA THR A 461 44.06 -18.14 -12.73
C THR A 461 44.80 -18.01 -11.40
N THR A 462 44.67 -19.00 -10.52
CA THR A 462 45.79 -19.47 -9.69
C THR A 462 45.76 -20.99 -9.52
N LEU A 463 46.69 -21.66 -10.21
CA LEU A 463 47.04 -23.06 -9.99
C LEU A 463 47.68 -23.22 -8.62
N LEU A 464 47.04 -23.94 -7.70
CA LEU A 464 47.75 -24.54 -6.57
C LEU A 464 48.48 -25.77 -7.08
N ASN A 465 49.77 -25.59 -7.36
CA ASN A 465 50.70 -26.65 -7.71
C ASN A 465 50.89 -27.58 -6.49
N VAL A 466 50.17 -28.71 -6.50
CA VAL A 466 50.57 -29.89 -5.73
C VAL A 466 51.35 -30.79 -6.68
N SER A 467 52.62 -30.99 -6.39
CA SER A 467 53.50 -31.87 -7.13
C SER A 467 52.90 -33.29 -7.28
N GLY A 468 52.65 -33.72 -8.52
CA GLY A 468 52.36 -35.12 -8.85
C GLY A 468 51.38 -35.27 -9.99
N GLY A 469 51.88 -35.65 -11.17
CA GLY A 469 51.13 -35.71 -12.42
C GLY A 469 49.91 -36.65 -12.45
N HIS A 470 49.01 -36.36 -13.39
CA HIS A 470 47.81 -37.15 -13.69
C HIS A 470 48.14 -38.62 -13.97
N HIS A 471 47.68 -39.53 -13.11
CA HIS A 471 47.57 -40.95 -13.39
C HIS A 471 46.21 -41.46 -12.90
N PHE A 472 45.44 -42.10 -13.78
CA PHE A 472 44.27 -42.88 -13.40
C PHE A 472 44.73 -44.30 -13.05
N PHE A 473 44.25 -44.82 -11.92
CA PHE A 473 44.54 -46.16 -11.45
C PHE A 473 43.29 -47.03 -11.51
N ARG A 474 43.42 -48.26 -12.01
CA ARG A 474 42.41 -49.31 -11.86
C ARG A 474 42.84 -50.22 -10.72
N LEU A 475 41.99 -50.36 -9.71
CA LEU A 475 42.17 -51.38 -8.67
C LEU A 475 41.67 -52.72 -9.20
N THR A 476 42.51 -53.74 -9.11
CA THR A 476 42.09 -55.13 -9.31
C THR A 476 41.32 -55.64 -8.09
N PRO A 477 40.50 -56.70 -8.23
CA PRO A 477 39.75 -57.27 -7.11
C PRO A 477 40.62 -57.73 -5.93
N GLU A 478 41.93 -57.96 -6.13
CA GLU A 478 42.88 -58.27 -5.05
C GLU A 478 43.63 -57.04 -4.47
N GLY A 479 43.30 -55.82 -4.88
CA GLY A 479 43.82 -54.58 -4.26
C GLY A 479 45.22 -54.15 -4.70
N GLN A 480 45.72 -54.62 -5.85
CA GLN A 480 46.96 -54.12 -6.44
C GLN A 480 46.70 -53.12 -7.57
N VAL A 481 47.55 -52.08 -7.63
CA VAL A 481 47.50 -50.97 -8.57
C VAL A 481 48.41 -51.27 -9.77
N GLU A 482 47.84 -51.42 -10.96
CA GLU A 482 48.59 -51.51 -12.22
C GLU A 482 48.29 -50.31 -13.14
N SER A 483 49.33 -49.81 -13.82
CA SER A 483 49.23 -48.67 -14.74
C SER A 483 49.57 -49.08 -16.18
N HIS A 484 48.55 -49.23 -17.04
CA HIS A 484 48.74 -49.19 -18.50
C HIS A 484 47.41 -49.11 -19.29
N PHE A 485 47.27 -48.12 -20.19
CA PHE A 485 47.07 -48.27 -21.65
C PHE A 485 47.01 -46.88 -22.35
N PRO A 486 47.60 -46.71 -23.55
CA PRO A 486 47.51 -45.48 -24.33
C PRO A 486 46.43 -45.57 -25.42
N GLY A 487 45.64 -44.51 -25.58
CA GLY A 487 44.75 -44.34 -26.75
C GLY A 487 43.67 -43.28 -26.51
N ALA A 488 43.72 -42.17 -27.24
CA ALA A 488 42.72 -41.10 -27.20
C ALA A 488 41.39 -41.55 -27.82
N LEU A 489 40.27 -41.12 -27.25
CA LEU A 489 38.94 -41.21 -27.87
C LEU A 489 38.63 -39.93 -28.69
N PRO A 490 37.84 -40.00 -29.78
CA PRO A 490 37.59 -38.88 -30.70
C PRO A 490 36.48 -37.94 -30.22
N ALA A 491 36.55 -36.69 -30.68
CA ALA A 491 35.92 -35.49 -30.10
C ALA A 491 34.39 -35.31 -30.27
N ASN A 492 33.66 -36.24 -30.87
CA ASN A 492 32.25 -35.97 -31.28
C ASN A 492 31.31 -37.14 -30.92
N MET A 493 31.09 -37.40 -29.63
CA MET A 493 30.08 -38.36 -29.20
C MET A 493 29.10 -37.72 -28.21
N ASP A 494 27.83 -37.73 -28.62
CA ASP A 494 26.67 -37.20 -27.92
C ASP A 494 26.33 -38.07 -26.68
N VAL A 495 26.07 -37.43 -25.54
CA VAL A 495 26.04 -38.06 -24.21
C VAL A 495 24.67 -38.69 -23.86
N MET A 496 23.63 -38.41 -24.65
CA MET A 496 22.28 -38.94 -24.40
C MET A 496 22.08 -40.43 -24.76
N THR A 497 23.07 -41.11 -25.36
CA THR A 497 22.96 -42.55 -25.75
C THR A 497 23.79 -43.50 -24.88
N LEU A 498 24.07 -43.14 -23.61
CA LEU A 498 24.85 -43.99 -22.70
C LEU A 498 24.22 -44.22 -21.32
N VAL A 499 22.89 -44.16 -21.21
CA VAL A 499 22.16 -44.49 -19.96
C VAL A 499 21.39 -45.82 -20.04
N GLU A 500 21.39 -46.53 -21.18
CA GLU A 500 20.76 -47.85 -21.26
C GLU A 500 21.68 -49.05 -20.93
N ASP A 501 23.01 -48.87 -20.85
CA ASP A 501 23.95 -49.99 -20.74
C ASP A 501 24.97 -49.90 -19.58
N LEU A 502 24.65 -49.18 -18.50
CA LEU A 502 25.43 -49.31 -17.25
C LEU A 502 24.99 -50.55 -16.44
N THR A 503 25.25 -51.74 -16.98
CA THR A 503 25.16 -52.97 -16.20
C THR A 503 26.37 -53.06 -15.27
N VAL A 504 26.21 -52.67 -14.00
CA VAL A 504 27.22 -52.91 -12.95
C VAL A 504 27.28 -54.42 -12.66
N ASN A 505 28.23 -55.09 -13.29
CA ASN A 505 28.49 -56.51 -13.07
C ASN A 505 29.02 -56.78 -11.65
N GLY A 506 28.20 -57.41 -10.80
CA GLY A 506 28.69 -58.56 -10.04
C GLY A 506 28.81 -58.50 -8.51
N SER A 507 28.36 -57.44 -7.82
CA SER A 507 28.41 -57.42 -6.34
C SER A 507 27.07 -57.09 -5.72
N ARG A 508 26.42 -58.12 -5.15
CA ARG A 508 25.20 -58.01 -4.34
C ARG A 508 25.57 -57.38 -2.99
N PHE A 509 25.44 -56.06 -2.86
CA PHE A 509 25.54 -55.40 -1.56
C PHE A 509 24.26 -55.67 -0.76
N GLN A 510 24.36 -56.52 0.27
CA GLN A 510 23.30 -56.65 1.26
C GLN A 510 23.47 -55.56 2.31
N GLY A 511 22.51 -54.63 2.37
CA GLY A 511 22.13 -53.99 3.63
C GLY A 511 22.67 -52.60 3.96
N GLY A 512 22.76 -51.68 2.99
CA GLY A 512 22.91 -50.25 3.28
C GLY A 512 22.31 -49.42 2.14
N ASP A 513 21.40 -48.50 2.48
CA ASP A 513 20.84 -47.53 1.53
C ASP A 513 21.99 -46.83 0.80
N LEU A 514 22.00 -46.93 -0.54
CA LEU A 514 22.80 -46.05 -1.35
C LEU A 514 22.11 -44.69 -1.29
N GLY A 515 22.70 -43.75 -0.57
CA GLY A 515 22.34 -42.34 -0.71
C GLY A 515 22.48 -41.91 -2.18
N ASN A 516 21.70 -40.89 -2.56
CA ASN A 516 21.60 -40.37 -3.93
C ASN A 516 22.95 -40.36 -4.65
N VAL A 517 23.02 -41.11 -5.75
CA VAL A 517 24.15 -41.05 -6.69
C VAL A 517 23.94 -39.82 -7.56
N VAL A 518 24.62 -38.73 -7.24
CA VAL A 518 24.65 -37.52 -8.08
C VAL A 518 25.73 -37.71 -9.14
N LEU A 519 25.33 -37.84 -10.41
CA LEU A 519 26.23 -37.83 -11.55
C LEU A 519 26.56 -36.37 -11.89
N HIS A 520 27.76 -35.91 -11.53
CA HIS A 520 28.27 -34.64 -12.04
C HIS A 520 28.80 -34.84 -13.47
N CYS A 521 28.06 -34.34 -14.46
CA CYS A 521 28.59 -34.15 -15.80
C CYS A 521 29.56 -32.95 -15.78
N ARG A 522 30.87 -33.17 -15.93
CA ARG A 522 31.83 -32.06 -16.13
C ARG A 522 31.65 -31.51 -17.55
N GLY A 523 31.01 -30.36 -17.68
CA GLY A 523 30.82 -29.64 -18.95
C GLY A 523 29.38 -29.59 -19.47
N CYS A 524 28.43 -30.21 -18.75
CA CYS A 524 27.02 -29.86 -18.94
C CYS A 524 26.80 -28.59 -18.11
N GLN A 525 26.73 -27.41 -18.73
CA GLN A 525 26.14 -26.27 -18.03
C GLN A 525 24.71 -26.68 -17.69
N GLU A 526 24.34 -26.61 -16.42
CA GLU A 526 22.94 -26.68 -16.04
C GLU A 526 22.29 -25.48 -16.72
N SER A 527 21.44 -25.72 -17.72
CA SER A 527 20.66 -24.65 -18.32
C SER A 527 19.82 -24.05 -17.20
N VAL A 528 20.08 -22.79 -16.86
CA VAL A 528 19.25 -22.08 -15.90
C VAL A 528 17.87 -21.99 -16.55
N ALA A 529 16.82 -22.44 -15.86
CA ALA A 529 15.48 -22.34 -16.41
C ALA A 529 15.17 -20.87 -16.69
N GLY A 530 14.73 -20.55 -17.92
CA GLY A 530 14.49 -19.19 -18.39
C GLY A 530 15.69 -18.47 -19.03
N ASP A 531 16.90 -19.03 -19.00
CA ASP A 531 18.07 -18.48 -19.73
C ASP A 531 17.99 -18.91 -21.19
N LEU A 532 17.35 -18.09 -22.02
CA LEU A 532 17.03 -18.37 -23.41
C LEU A 532 18.19 -18.02 -24.35
N ASN A 533 19.15 -17.23 -23.88
CA ASN A 533 20.33 -16.84 -24.65
C ASN A 533 21.62 -17.61 -24.28
N ASN A 534 21.58 -18.46 -23.25
CA ASN A 534 22.68 -19.24 -22.68
C ASN A 534 23.85 -18.40 -22.16
N ASP A 535 23.59 -17.20 -21.64
CA ASP A 535 24.59 -16.32 -21.02
C ASP A 535 24.72 -16.51 -19.50
N THR A 536 24.02 -17.50 -18.95
CA THR A 536 23.94 -17.87 -17.53
C THR A 536 23.14 -16.92 -16.64
N LYS A 537 22.41 -15.97 -17.23
CA LYS A 537 21.50 -15.07 -16.53
C LYS A 537 20.09 -15.29 -17.05
N VAL A 538 19.12 -14.92 -16.21
CA VAL A 538 17.73 -14.77 -16.62
C VAL A 538 17.41 -13.30 -16.37
N ASP A 539 17.30 -12.52 -17.43
CA ASP A 539 17.08 -11.07 -17.36
C ASP A 539 16.13 -10.55 -18.46
N ALA A 540 16.02 -9.24 -18.62
CA ALA A 540 15.14 -8.61 -19.60
C ALA A 540 15.42 -9.07 -21.04
N VAL A 541 16.65 -9.49 -21.36
CA VAL A 541 17.00 -10.02 -22.69
C VAL A 541 16.29 -11.34 -22.96
N ASP A 542 16.13 -12.19 -21.94
CA ASP A 542 15.41 -13.46 -22.09
C ASP A 542 13.91 -13.22 -22.28
N ILE A 543 13.34 -12.23 -21.58
CA ILE A 543 11.95 -11.81 -21.79
C ILE A 543 11.74 -11.33 -23.24
N ASP A 544 12.65 -10.50 -23.75
CA ASP A 544 12.59 -10.01 -25.14
C ASP A 544 12.68 -11.14 -26.17
N LEU A 545 13.50 -12.16 -25.89
CA LEU A 545 13.62 -13.36 -26.74
C LEU A 545 12.34 -14.19 -26.72
N LEU A 546 11.72 -14.38 -25.56
CA LEU A 546 10.44 -15.06 -25.44
C LEU A 546 9.33 -14.31 -26.18
N CYS A 547 9.24 -12.99 -26.00
CA CYS A 547 8.30 -12.15 -26.77
C CYS A 547 8.53 -12.26 -28.28
N LEU A 548 9.78 -12.36 -28.73
CA LEU A 548 10.09 -12.60 -30.14
C LEU A 548 9.61 -13.99 -30.60
N ALA A 549 9.76 -15.04 -29.79
CA ALA A 549 9.29 -16.39 -30.10
C ALA A 549 7.75 -16.45 -30.20
N ILE A 550 7.04 -15.84 -29.23
CA ILE A 550 5.57 -15.73 -29.22
C ILE A 550 5.07 -15.07 -30.51
N ARG A 551 5.62 -13.89 -30.87
CA ARG A 551 5.23 -13.17 -32.10
C ARG A 551 5.51 -13.96 -33.38
N ASN A 552 6.63 -14.69 -33.42
CA ASN A 552 7.00 -15.50 -34.58
C ASN A 552 6.22 -16.82 -34.66
N GLN A 553 5.46 -17.18 -33.63
CA GLN A 553 4.85 -18.49 -33.46
C GLN A 553 5.91 -19.59 -33.62
N ASP A 554 7.02 -19.43 -32.90
CA ASP A 554 8.08 -20.43 -32.88
C ASP A 554 7.55 -21.77 -32.33
N ASP A 555 8.20 -22.88 -32.67
CA ASP A 555 7.86 -24.23 -32.21
C ASP A 555 9.01 -24.91 -31.46
N ASP A 556 10.06 -24.15 -31.13
CA ASP A 556 11.18 -24.63 -30.33
C ASP A 556 10.78 -24.81 -28.86
N GLU A 557 10.79 -26.07 -28.40
CA GLU A 557 10.43 -26.49 -27.04
C GLU A 557 11.20 -25.74 -25.93
N GLN A 558 12.30 -25.04 -26.24
CA GLN A 558 12.99 -24.20 -25.25
C GLN A 558 12.18 -22.98 -24.79
N PHE A 559 11.19 -22.52 -25.58
CA PHE A 559 10.35 -21.37 -25.23
C PHE A 559 9.03 -21.74 -24.55
N ASP A 560 8.66 -23.03 -24.53
CA ASP A 560 7.50 -23.58 -23.81
C ASP A 560 7.90 -23.83 -22.35
N LEU A 561 7.87 -22.76 -21.55
CA LEU A 561 8.36 -22.73 -20.18
C LEU A 561 7.36 -23.32 -19.18
N ASP A 562 6.05 -23.25 -19.47
CA ASP A 562 5.00 -23.84 -18.62
C ASP A 562 4.67 -25.30 -18.97
N LEU A 563 5.24 -25.81 -20.07
CA LEU A 563 5.13 -27.18 -20.58
C LEU A 563 3.71 -27.56 -21.01
N ASP A 564 2.91 -26.59 -21.45
CA ASP A 564 1.55 -26.82 -21.95
C ASP A 564 1.49 -27.20 -23.45
N GLY A 565 2.64 -27.10 -24.15
CA GLY A 565 2.78 -27.44 -25.56
C GLY A 565 2.47 -26.29 -26.52
N ASN A 566 2.20 -25.09 -26.02
CA ASN A 566 2.09 -23.86 -26.81
C ASN A 566 3.16 -22.88 -26.35
N ILE A 567 3.57 -21.96 -27.24
CA ILE A 567 4.46 -20.84 -26.90
C ILE A 567 3.61 -19.57 -26.98
N ASP A 568 3.09 -19.13 -25.83
CA ASP A 568 2.13 -18.03 -25.72
C ASP A 568 2.36 -17.15 -24.48
N GLU A 569 1.41 -16.25 -24.16
CA GLU A 569 1.54 -15.32 -23.03
C GLU A 569 1.63 -16.02 -21.65
N ARG A 570 1.27 -17.31 -21.57
CA ARG A 570 1.45 -18.09 -20.33
C ARG A 570 2.91 -18.38 -20.05
N ASP A 571 3.72 -18.62 -21.08
CA ASP A 571 5.16 -18.80 -20.93
C ASP A 571 5.82 -17.51 -20.44
N GLN A 572 5.39 -16.37 -20.99
CA GLN A 572 5.85 -15.06 -20.54
C GLN A 572 5.51 -14.85 -19.07
N THR A 573 4.25 -15.10 -18.68
CA THR A 573 3.80 -15.00 -17.29
C THR A 573 4.61 -15.95 -16.38
N TYR A 574 4.89 -17.16 -16.83
CA TYR A 574 5.69 -18.13 -16.08
C TYR A 574 7.13 -17.68 -15.91
N LEU A 575 7.76 -17.11 -16.95
CA LEU A 575 9.10 -16.52 -16.87
C LEU A 575 9.15 -15.40 -15.83
N ILE A 576 8.20 -14.47 -15.87
CA ILE A 576 8.17 -13.29 -15.01
C ILE A 576 7.87 -13.68 -13.55
N GLU A 577 6.76 -14.39 -13.31
CA GLU A 577 6.26 -14.62 -11.96
C GLU A 577 6.91 -15.82 -11.26
N SER A 578 7.22 -16.89 -12.01
CA SER A 578 7.70 -18.15 -11.43
C SER A 578 9.22 -18.30 -11.48
N ILE A 579 9.87 -17.84 -12.55
CA ILE A 579 11.32 -17.95 -12.72
C ILE A 579 12.04 -16.71 -12.15
N LEU A 580 11.69 -15.52 -12.62
CA LEU A 580 12.28 -14.25 -12.16
C LEU A 580 11.75 -13.84 -10.77
N GLY A 581 10.51 -14.20 -10.44
CA GLY A 581 9.91 -13.89 -9.14
C GLY A 581 9.53 -12.41 -9.01
N THR A 582 9.18 -11.77 -10.13
CA THR A 582 8.71 -10.39 -10.18
C THR A 582 7.28 -10.30 -10.76
N VAL A 583 6.81 -9.11 -11.11
CA VAL A 583 5.49 -8.79 -11.64
C VAL A 583 5.60 -8.03 -12.96
N ILE A 584 4.53 -8.06 -13.74
CA ILE A 584 4.41 -7.21 -14.94
C ILE A 584 4.44 -5.74 -14.50
N GLY A 585 5.27 -4.94 -15.16
CA GLY A 585 5.50 -3.54 -14.82
C GLY A 585 6.87 -3.24 -14.22
N ASP A 586 7.54 -4.24 -13.63
CA ASP A 586 8.87 -4.09 -13.02
C ASP A 586 9.96 -4.07 -14.11
N VAL A 587 10.40 -2.87 -14.45
CA VAL A 587 11.31 -2.59 -15.58
C VAL A 587 12.75 -2.93 -15.21
N ASP A 588 13.09 -2.91 -13.93
CA ASP A 588 14.46 -3.18 -13.46
C ASP A 588 14.67 -4.52 -12.75
N LEU A 589 13.60 -5.32 -12.68
CA LEU A 589 13.55 -6.68 -12.18
C LEU A 589 13.95 -6.77 -10.70
N ASP A 590 13.64 -5.74 -9.89
CA ASP A 590 13.93 -5.72 -8.46
C ASP A 590 12.88 -6.44 -7.58
N GLY A 591 11.79 -6.90 -8.21
CA GLY A 591 10.68 -7.64 -7.59
C GLY A 591 9.48 -6.75 -7.23
N ILE A 592 9.52 -5.47 -7.57
CA ILE A 592 8.50 -4.48 -7.22
C ILE A 592 8.18 -3.67 -8.47
N PHE A 593 6.89 -3.48 -8.75
CA PHE A 593 6.47 -2.46 -9.71
C PHE A 593 6.10 -1.19 -8.93
N ASP A 594 6.95 -0.16 -8.99
CA ASP A 594 6.73 1.12 -8.33
C ASP A 594 7.03 2.34 -9.24
N SER A 595 7.06 3.53 -8.66
CA SER A 595 7.30 4.76 -9.42
C SER A 595 8.69 4.86 -10.05
N SER A 596 9.68 4.14 -9.50
CA SER A 596 11.04 4.08 -10.03
C SER A 596 11.06 3.40 -11.38
N ASP A 597 10.24 2.36 -11.57
CA ASP A 597 10.02 1.69 -12.85
C ASP A 597 9.42 2.64 -13.86
N LEU A 598 8.33 3.33 -13.50
CA LEU A 598 7.67 4.29 -14.37
C LEU A 598 8.61 5.43 -14.78
N VAL A 599 9.40 5.96 -13.84
CA VAL A 599 10.39 7.00 -14.15
C VAL A 599 11.44 6.47 -15.13
N ARG A 600 11.99 5.27 -14.91
CA ARG A 600 12.97 4.65 -15.83
C ARG A 600 12.34 4.41 -17.21
N LEU A 601 11.10 3.96 -17.22
CA LEU A 601 10.33 3.65 -18.42
C LEU A 601 10.11 4.90 -19.29
N PHE A 602 9.61 5.99 -18.71
CA PHE A 602 9.40 7.25 -19.44
C PHE A 602 10.71 7.91 -19.86
N GLN A 603 11.81 7.70 -19.14
CA GLN A 603 13.15 8.14 -19.57
C GLN A 603 13.63 7.45 -20.84
N SER A 604 13.06 6.31 -21.21
CA SER A 604 13.41 5.59 -22.44
C SER A 604 12.84 6.25 -23.72
N ALA A 605 11.83 7.13 -23.58
CA ALA A 605 11.17 7.85 -24.67
C ALA A 605 10.55 6.94 -25.76
N THR A 606 10.09 5.74 -25.37
CA THR A 606 9.38 4.79 -26.24
C THR A 606 7.85 4.91 -26.18
N TYR A 607 7.30 5.59 -25.16
CA TYR A 607 5.85 5.69 -24.96
C TYR A 607 5.14 6.30 -26.16
N GLU A 608 4.12 5.61 -26.69
CA GLU A 608 3.30 6.02 -27.84
C GLU A 608 4.15 6.42 -29.06
N ASN A 609 5.36 5.84 -29.18
CA ASN A 609 6.30 6.15 -30.26
C ASN A 609 6.41 4.95 -31.22
N PRO A 610 5.56 4.89 -32.27
CA PRO A 610 5.51 3.74 -33.17
C PRO A 610 6.76 3.54 -34.02
N ASP A 611 7.68 4.51 -34.04
CA ASP A 611 8.95 4.43 -34.77
C ASP A 611 10.06 3.74 -33.97
N VAL A 612 9.85 3.46 -32.67
CA VAL A 612 10.82 2.83 -31.78
C VAL A 612 10.29 1.49 -31.31
N VAL A 613 11.08 0.43 -31.52
CA VAL A 613 10.78 -0.91 -30.99
C VAL A 613 11.06 -0.90 -29.49
N ALA A 614 10.03 -1.20 -28.70
CA ALA A 614 10.18 -1.43 -27.26
C ALA A 614 10.54 -2.91 -26.98
N GLY A 615 11.25 -3.13 -25.88
CA GLY A 615 11.41 -4.43 -25.22
C GLY A 615 10.95 -4.29 -23.78
N TRP A 616 11.14 -5.31 -22.95
CA TRP A 616 10.66 -5.34 -21.55
C TRP A 616 11.11 -4.11 -20.77
N SER A 617 12.41 -3.80 -20.79
CA SER A 617 12.98 -2.69 -20.03
C SER A 617 12.60 -1.31 -20.58
N THR A 618 11.88 -1.26 -21.70
CA THR A 618 11.37 -0.04 -22.33
C THR A 618 9.87 -0.09 -22.59
N GLY A 619 9.15 -1.02 -21.96
CA GLY A 619 7.69 -1.01 -21.82
C GLY A 619 6.88 -1.99 -22.67
N ASP A 620 7.51 -2.85 -23.48
CA ASP A 620 6.78 -3.91 -24.21
C ASP A 620 6.43 -5.05 -23.25
N TRP A 621 5.27 -4.94 -22.60
CA TRP A 621 4.80 -5.90 -21.60
C TRP A 621 3.79 -6.89 -22.17
N ASN A 622 3.13 -6.54 -23.28
CA ASN A 622 2.22 -7.41 -24.01
C ASN A 622 2.86 -8.15 -25.21
N CYS A 623 4.18 -8.01 -25.39
CA CYS A 623 4.96 -8.60 -26.48
C CYS A 623 4.55 -8.13 -27.89
N ASP A 624 4.11 -6.90 -28.12
CA ASP A 624 3.76 -6.37 -29.44
C ASP A 624 4.82 -5.43 -30.09
N GLN A 625 5.97 -5.23 -29.42
CA GLN A 625 7.08 -4.34 -29.79
C GLN A 625 6.81 -2.85 -29.60
N ARG A 626 5.75 -2.50 -28.90
CA ARG A 626 5.40 -1.11 -28.60
C ARG A 626 5.37 -0.93 -27.10
N PHE A 627 5.53 0.32 -26.69
CA PHE A 627 5.16 0.72 -25.36
C PHE A 627 4.04 1.74 -25.52
N ASP A 628 2.81 1.30 -25.34
CA ASP A 628 1.62 2.13 -25.48
C ASP A 628 0.67 1.95 -24.30
N SER A 629 -0.49 2.61 -24.38
CA SER A 629 -1.50 2.56 -23.32
C SER A 629 -1.95 1.12 -22.98
N ALA A 630 -1.87 0.17 -23.93
CA ALA A 630 -2.25 -1.23 -23.67
C ALA A 630 -1.28 -1.92 -22.70
N ASP A 631 0.02 -1.60 -22.76
CA ASP A 631 1.02 -2.11 -21.80
C ASP A 631 0.74 -1.58 -20.39
N LEU A 632 0.50 -0.28 -20.25
CA LEU A 632 0.17 0.32 -18.95
C LEU A 632 -1.08 -0.34 -18.35
N VAL A 633 -2.15 -0.51 -19.14
CA VAL A 633 -3.36 -1.22 -18.69
C VAL A 633 -3.03 -2.64 -18.25
N MET A 634 -2.19 -3.36 -19.01
CA MET A 634 -1.77 -4.72 -18.64
C MET A 634 -1.06 -4.75 -17.29
N ALA A 635 -0.05 -3.90 -17.06
CA ALA A 635 0.68 -3.86 -15.80
C ALA A 635 -0.18 -3.45 -14.61
N PHE A 636 -1.04 -2.44 -14.76
CA PHE A 636 -1.94 -2.04 -13.68
C PHE A 636 -3.03 -3.09 -13.41
N SER A 637 -3.51 -3.79 -14.45
CA SER A 637 -4.49 -4.87 -14.30
C SER A 637 -3.92 -6.11 -13.61
N ALA A 638 -2.59 -6.29 -13.66
CA ALA A 638 -1.89 -7.34 -12.92
C ALA A 638 -1.84 -7.08 -11.40
N ASN A 639 -2.36 -5.94 -10.92
CA ASN A 639 -2.34 -5.55 -9.50
C ASN A 639 -0.93 -5.54 -8.88
N GLY A 640 0.11 -5.37 -9.69
CA GLY A 640 1.51 -5.39 -9.25
C GLY A 640 2.01 -4.08 -8.65
N TYR A 641 1.34 -2.96 -8.95
CA TYR A 641 1.82 -1.63 -8.57
C TYR A 641 1.74 -1.41 -7.05
N SER A 642 2.89 -1.24 -6.40
CA SER A 642 3.02 -1.04 -4.95
C SER A 642 3.60 0.33 -4.66
N TYR A 643 2.93 1.08 -3.77
CA TYR A 643 3.48 2.32 -3.22
C TYR A 643 4.50 2.09 -2.10
N GLU A 644 4.53 0.88 -1.54
CA GLU A 644 5.47 0.50 -0.50
C GLU A 644 6.60 -0.31 -1.12
N ALA A 645 7.83 0.20 -1.03
CA ALA A 645 9.03 -0.59 -1.24
C ALA A 645 8.96 -1.81 -0.30
N ARG A 646 8.57 -2.98 -0.83
CA ARG A 646 8.72 -4.24 -0.12
C ARG A 646 10.21 -4.40 0.16
N MET A 647 10.62 -4.20 1.40
CA MET A 647 12.02 -4.41 1.76
C MET A 647 12.48 -5.78 1.22
N PRO A 648 13.53 -5.85 0.38
CA PRO A 648 13.99 -7.10 -0.18
C PRO A 648 14.44 -8.00 0.98
N GLY A 649 13.64 -9.02 1.29
CA GLY A 649 13.84 -9.86 2.47
C GLY A 649 12.60 -10.44 3.12
N GLN A 650 11.38 -10.05 2.74
CA GLN A 650 10.20 -10.84 3.11
C GLN A 650 10.12 -12.09 2.24
N THR A 651 10.95 -13.08 2.55
CA THR A 651 10.76 -14.45 2.09
C THR A 651 9.35 -14.88 2.51
N ARG A 652 8.50 -15.20 1.53
CA ARG A 652 7.19 -15.84 1.73
C ARG A 652 7.37 -16.94 2.79
N GLN A 653 6.73 -16.81 3.96
CA GLN A 653 6.65 -17.93 4.89
C GLN A 653 5.96 -19.06 4.13
N LEU A 654 6.72 -20.05 3.68
CA LEU A 654 6.18 -21.28 3.12
C LEU A 654 5.21 -21.85 4.15
N GLN A 655 3.92 -21.73 3.87
CA GLN A 655 2.89 -22.44 4.59
C GLN A 655 3.20 -23.93 4.44
N LEU A 656 3.17 -24.66 5.55
CA LEU A 656 3.52 -26.09 5.61
C LEU A 656 2.63 -26.97 4.69
N THR A 657 1.61 -26.38 4.05
CA THR A 657 0.66 -27.00 3.13
C THR A 657 1.17 -27.13 1.70
N ASP A 658 2.21 -26.41 1.28
CA ASP A 658 2.66 -26.39 -0.12
C ASP A 658 3.72 -27.47 -0.47
N LEU A 659 3.99 -28.40 0.45
CA LEU A 659 4.74 -29.62 0.10
C LEU A 659 3.82 -30.62 -0.60
N ALA A 660 3.89 -30.67 -1.93
CA ALA A 660 3.37 -31.78 -2.72
C ALA A 660 4.01 -33.10 -2.23
N LEU A 661 3.20 -33.90 -1.54
CA LEU A 661 3.53 -35.25 -1.07
C LEU A 661 3.77 -36.18 -2.26
N LYS A 662 5.03 -36.48 -2.58
CA LYS A 662 5.34 -37.55 -3.54
C LYS A 662 5.59 -38.93 -2.91
N ASP A 663 5.79 -39.08 -1.59
CA ASP A 663 6.16 -40.38 -1.00
C ASP A 663 5.60 -40.74 0.40
N ASN A 664 4.47 -40.17 0.81
CA ASN A 664 3.58 -40.69 1.89
C ASN A 664 4.25 -41.30 3.16
N THR A 665 5.40 -40.79 3.60
CA THR A 665 6.09 -41.26 4.80
C THR A 665 6.59 -40.11 5.66
N LEU A 666 5.73 -39.64 6.55
CA LEU A 666 6.10 -38.79 7.67
C LEU A 666 6.75 -39.64 8.78
N ARG A 667 8.07 -39.53 8.97
CA ARG A 667 8.77 -40.08 10.15
C ARG A 667 9.08 -38.96 11.13
N PHE A 668 8.34 -38.93 12.24
CA PHE A 668 8.70 -38.10 13.40
C PHE A 668 9.91 -38.70 14.11
N VAL A 669 11.09 -38.09 13.95
CA VAL A 669 12.25 -38.38 14.81
C VAL A 669 12.09 -37.56 16.09
N ARG A 670 11.60 -38.21 17.16
CA ARG A 670 11.53 -37.60 18.49
C ARG A 670 12.94 -37.42 19.05
N LYS A 671 13.44 -36.18 19.10
CA LYS A 671 14.67 -35.82 19.80
C LYS A 671 14.42 -35.92 21.31
N THR A 672 14.81 -37.03 21.94
CA THR A 672 14.77 -37.17 23.41
C THR A 672 15.78 -36.24 24.06
N ARG A 673 15.31 -35.24 24.82
CA ARG A 673 16.11 -34.50 25.81
C ARG A 673 16.35 -35.35 27.06
N SER A 674 17.39 -35.02 27.82
CA SER A 674 17.98 -35.82 28.90
C SER A 674 17.02 -36.11 30.08
N PRO A 675 17.26 -37.19 30.86
CA PRO A 675 16.36 -37.66 31.93
C PRO A 675 16.22 -36.79 33.20
N SER A 676 16.72 -35.55 33.24
CA SER A 676 16.84 -34.80 34.52
C SER A 676 15.86 -33.63 34.70
N GLN A 677 14.78 -33.55 33.91
CA GLN A 677 13.77 -32.48 34.06
C GLN A 677 12.32 -32.99 34.12
N GLN A 678 12.11 -34.26 34.46
CA GLN A 678 10.79 -34.90 34.47
C GLN A 678 10.11 -34.97 35.85
N GLU A 679 10.47 -34.08 36.79
CA GLU A 679 9.88 -34.05 38.14
C GLU A 679 9.27 -32.71 38.57
N PHE A 680 8.98 -31.77 37.65
CA PHE A 680 8.38 -30.48 38.03
C PHE A 680 7.04 -30.12 37.40
N TRP A 681 6.31 -31.04 36.76
CA TRP A 681 4.97 -30.74 36.23
C TRP A 681 3.99 -31.91 36.35
N ASN A 682 3.56 -32.18 37.58
CA ASN A 682 2.29 -32.85 37.86
C ASN A 682 1.58 -32.10 38.99
N GLU A 683 0.91 -31.00 38.64
CA GLU A 683 -0.34 -30.52 39.27
C GLU A 683 -1.10 -29.66 38.26
#